data_AF-R6YYU4-F1
#
_entry.id   AF-R6YYU4-F1
#
_cell.length_a   1.000
_cell.length_b   1.000
_cell.length_c   1.000
_cell.angle_alpha   90.00
_cell.angle_beta   90.00
_cell.angle_gamma   90.00
#
_symmetry.space_group_name_H-M   'P 1'
#
loop_
_entity.id
_entity.type
_entity.pdbx_description
1 polymer ?
#
loop_
_entity_poly.entity_id
_entity_poly.type
_entity_poly.pdbx_seq_one_letter_code
_entity_poly.pdbx_strand_id
1 'polypeptide(L)'
;MRKSILSFMLLLCLGFGGSVSAQSPMTDQQVLEYAMEGLKAGKDQRVIASELARRGVTRAQAERVKKLYEQQMLSDGDSENDVTLSGTEQVENRLRTQLKEVSPFTFELDSLQRDSLNRENRIFGRNIFNSRNLTFEPSINLATPPNYRLGPGDEVIIDIWGASQNTIREQISPDGTINIPELGPINLNGMTVAKAEAYLKEALSKIYADQSNQIRVTLGNGRTIQVNVMGEVVQPGTYALSGFSTVFHALYRAGGMSDIGSLRNVQLVRNGKKIATVDVYQFILKGQTHDDIRLQEGDVIIVPAYEALVKVSGNVKRPMRYELKKDETLSTLLKYAGGFSSDAYTKALRIVRQNGQEYQVKTVENPDFSVFTLQDGDVITAEAILDRFENKLEVRGAVTRPGIYELSGRLNTVRELVNKADGLLDEAFTGRAVLYRERPNKTREVLQIDIQALMAGSIPDVPLQKNDVLYVPSIHDLQDLGDVEIFGEVALPGTYPYADNMTLEDLVIGAGGLKESASVVRVDVSRRIKDPKGTTTGRETGEMFSFGLKDGFIVDGQPGFVLQPYDQVFVRRSPAYQAQQNVSISGEVLYGGTYSLTHKNERLSDLLKKAGGPTEFAYVKGSKLIRRANPEEKARMRDIVEMMRKELGAGALDSMGLKVEDTYTVGIDLEAALKNPGGANDIVLREGDSIAVPEYVSTVKISGAVMMDNTVTYTPGKNVKYYLSQAGGYSQSAKKSKKFIVYMNGQIAEVKGSGKNQIEPGCEIIVPTKQRKPNAFNNIIGYASSFASLATMFATLTNLIKN
;
A
#
# COMPACT_ATOMS: atom_id res chain seq x y z
N MET A 1 -20.62 5.47 50.74
CA MET A 1 -21.96 5.29 50.12
C MET A 1 -21.81 5.52 48.63
N ARG A 2 -21.35 4.54 47.83
CA ARG A 2 -22.11 3.50 47.09
C ARG A 2 -23.20 4.05 46.13
N LYS A 3 -22.94 3.84 44.82
CA LYS A 3 -23.71 3.96 43.55
C LYS A 3 -22.93 4.91 42.62
N SER A 4 -22.41 4.54 41.44
CA SER A 4 -22.68 3.55 40.40
C SER A 4 -21.32 3.09 39.82
N ILE A 5 -21.07 1.89 39.29
CA ILE A 5 -21.56 1.25 38.06
C ILE A 5 -21.14 -0.23 38.17
N LEU A 6 -22.09 -1.14 37.95
CA LEU A 6 -21.85 -2.59 37.86
C LEU A 6 -22.59 -3.08 36.62
N SER A 7 -21.84 -3.51 35.60
CA SER A 7 -22.16 -4.61 34.68
C SER A 7 -21.06 -4.69 33.62
N PHE A 8 -20.01 -5.42 33.98
CA PHE A 8 -18.91 -5.83 33.10
C PHE A 8 -18.67 -7.31 33.40
N MET A 9 -19.34 -8.22 32.67
CA MET A 9 -18.91 -9.59 32.39
C MET A 9 -19.96 -10.37 31.58
N LEU A 10 -19.47 -11.29 30.73
CA LEU A 10 -20.14 -12.13 29.72
C LEU A 10 -20.57 -11.36 28.45
N LEU A 11 -20.07 -11.61 27.24
CA LEU A 11 -19.76 -12.92 26.65
C LEU A 11 -18.56 -12.79 25.67
N LEU A 12 -17.59 -13.67 25.89
CA LEU A 12 -16.55 -14.06 24.95
C LEU A 12 -17.19 -14.90 23.81
N CYS A 13 -16.55 -14.93 22.64
CA CYS A 13 -16.81 -15.79 21.48
C CYS A 13 -17.94 -15.36 20.52
N LEU A 14 -17.53 -14.81 19.37
CA LEU A 14 -17.92 -15.28 18.03
C LEU A 14 -17.03 -14.58 16.99
N GLY A 15 -15.90 -15.22 16.72
CA GLY A 15 -15.02 -14.89 15.61
C GLY A 15 -15.53 -15.50 14.30
N PHE A 16 -15.29 -14.75 13.22
CA PHE A 16 -14.90 -15.24 11.90
C PHE A 16 -15.70 -16.41 11.30
N GLY A 17 -16.86 -16.10 10.72
CA GLY A 17 -17.48 -16.91 9.67
C GLY A 17 -17.09 -16.37 8.28
N GLY A 18 -15.92 -16.74 7.79
CA GLY A 18 -15.47 -16.44 6.43
C GLY A 18 -15.97 -17.52 5.46
N SER A 19 -16.92 -17.16 4.60
CA SER A 19 -17.35 -17.97 3.46
C SER A 19 -16.18 -18.21 2.51
N VAL A 20 -15.76 -19.46 2.33
CA VAL A 20 -14.80 -19.84 1.29
C VAL A 20 -15.54 -19.88 -0.04
N SER A 21 -15.55 -18.75 -0.74
CA SER A 21 -15.82 -18.70 -2.16
C SER A 21 -14.61 -19.26 -2.91
N ALA A 22 -14.83 -20.24 -3.79
CA ALA A 22 -13.86 -20.58 -4.81
C ALA A 22 -13.69 -19.33 -5.71
N GLN A 23 -12.64 -18.56 -5.46
CA GLN A 23 -12.32 -17.39 -6.28
C GLN A 23 -11.91 -17.88 -7.67
N SER A 24 -12.52 -17.30 -8.70
CA SER A 24 -11.99 -17.34 -10.05
C SER A 24 -10.51 -16.93 -10.02
N PRO A 25 -9.63 -17.56 -10.82
CA PRO A 25 -8.23 -17.15 -10.88
C PRO A 25 -8.19 -15.65 -11.20
N MET A 26 -7.53 -14.89 -10.33
CA MET A 26 -7.42 -13.44 -10.48
C MET A 26 -6.82 -13.13 -11.85
N THR A 27 -7.34 -12.13 -12.57
CA THR A 27 -6.68 -11.66 -13.80
C THR A 27 -5.41 -10.90 -13.46
N ASP A 28 -4.47 -10.78 -14.40
CA ASP A 28 -3.22 -10.04 -14.20
C ASP A 28 -3.50 -8.59 -13.70
N GLN A 29 -4.59 -7.96 -14.15
CA GLN A 29 -5.02 -6.64 -13.70
C GLN A 29 -5.59 -6.63 -12.27
N GLN A 30 -6.32 -7.66 -11.86
CA GLN A 30 -6.83 -7.78 -10.48
C GLN A 30 -5.70 -8.08 -9.48
N VAL A 31 -4.69 -8.86 -9.89
CA VAL A 31 -3.48 -9.10 -9.08
C VAL A 31 -2.72 -7.80 -8.87
N LEU A 32 -2.60 -6.99 -9.93
CA LEU A 32 -1.96 -5.68 -9.89
C LEU A 32 -2.68 -4.71 -8.94
N GLU A 33 -4.00 -4.61 -9.05
CA GLU A 33 -4.84 -3.73 -8.24
C GLU A 33 -4.80 -4.11 -6.76
N TYR A 34 -4.90 -5.42 -6.46
CA TYR A 34 -4.76 -5.94 -5.09
C TYR A 34 -3.39 -5.64 -4.47
N ALA A 35 -2.31 -5.80 -5.25
CA ALA A 35 -0.97 -5.47 -4.79
C ALA A 35 -0.80 -3.96 -4.52
N MET A 36 -1.35 -3.11 -5.39
CA MET A 36 -1.31 -1.66 -5.22
C MET A 36 -2.12 -1.18 -4.00
N GLU A 37 -3.31 -1.74 -3.77
CA GLU A 37 -4.11 -1.44 -2.58
C GLU A 37 -3.43 -1.89 -1.28
N GLY A 38 -2.80 -3.07 -1.28
CA GLY A 38 -2.03 -3.57 -0.14
C GLY A 38 -0.86 -2.66 0.22
N LEU A 39 -0.14 -2.15 -0.79
CA LEU A 39 0.96 -1.20 -0.62
C LEU A 39 0.48 0.17 -0.13
N LYS A 40 -0.64 0.70 -0.67
CA LYS A 40 -1.26 1.94 -0.17
C LYS A 40 -1.75 1.81 1.28
N ALA A 41 -2.18 0.62 1.68
CA ALA A 41 -2.56 0.31 3.05
C ALA A 41 -1.35 0.02 3.98
N GLY A 42 -0.11 0.12 3.49
CA GLY A 42 1.11 -0.09 4.27
C GLY A 42 1.40 -1.54 4.65
N LYS A 43 0.80 -2.52 3.96
CA LYS A 43 1.07 -3.95 4.20
C LYS A 43 2.47 -4.34 3.74
N ASP A 44 3.10 -5.24 4.49
CA ASP A 44 4.38 -5.84 4.12
C ASP A 44 4.26 -6.69 2.83
N GLN A 45 5.27 -6.61 1.97
CA GLN A 45 5.26 -7.26 0.66
C GLN A 45 5.20 -8.80 0.74
N ARG A 46 5.78 -9.40 1.78
CA ARG A 46 5.71 -10.86 1.99
C ARG A 46 4.30 -11.28 2.38
N VAL A 47 3.59 -10.43 3.12
CA VAL A 47 2.18 -10.65 3.47
C VAL A 47 1.31 -10.58 2.22
N ILE A 48 1.48 -9.56 1.38
CA ILE A 48 0.75 -9.43 0.10
C ILE A 48 1.02 -10.64 -0.81
N ALA A 49 2.28 -11.07 -0.93
CA ALA A 49 2.67 -12.23 -1.73
C ALA A 49 2.03 -13.53 -1.19
N SER A 50 2.00 -13.72 0.13
CA SER A 50 1.36 -14.88 0.76
C SER A 50 -0.16 -14.87 0.57
N GLU A 51 -0.80 -13.69 0.59
CA GLU A 51 -2.22 -13.52 0.34
C GLU A 51 -2.57 -13.80 -1.13
N LEU A 52 -1.77 -13.31 -2.08
CA LEU A 52 -1.94 -13.56 -3.51
C LEU A 52 -1.72 -15.04 -3.85
N ALA A 53 -0.71 -15.69 -3.25
CA ALA A 53 -0.48 -17.13 -3.41
C ALA A 53 -1.66 -17.96 -2.87
N ARG A 54 -2.21 -17.58 -1.71
CA ARG A 54 -3.45 -18.19 -1.16
C ARG A 54 -4.68 -17.98 -2.03
N ARG A 55 -4.70 -16.93 -2.85
CA ARG A 55 -5.76 -16.62 -3.82
C ARG A 55 -5.51 -17.26 -5.20
N GLY A 56 -4.55 -18.16 -5.31
CA GLY A 56 -4.30 -18.94 -6.52
C GLY A 56 -3.43 -18.23 -7.57
N VAL A 57 -2.76 -17.13 -7.22
CA VAL A 57 -1.83 -16.44 -8.13
C VAL A 57 -0.56 -17.27 -8.27
N THR A 58 -0.26 -17.70 -9.50
CA THR A 58 0.95 -18.46 -9.81
C THR A 58 2.19 -17.55 -9.85
N ARG A 59 3.38 -18.12 -9.61
CA ARG A 59 4.65 -17.40 -9.70
C ARG A 59 4.83 -16.71 -11.07
N ALA A 60 4.53 -17.43 -12.16
CA ALA A 60 4.62 -16.88 -13.51
C ALA A 60 3.64 -15.71 -13.74
N GLN A 61 2.46 -15.74 -13.12
CA GLN A 61 1.51 -14.65 -13.18
C GLN A 61 1.98 -13.42 -12.40
N ALA A 62 2.52 -13.61 -11.19
CA ALA A 62 3.11 -12.53 -10.41
C ALA A 62 4.26 -11.84 -11.17
N GLU A 63 5.10 -12.61 -11.88
CA GLU A 63 6.19 -12.08 -12.71
C GLU A 63 5.67 -11.26 -13.91
N ARG A 64 4.61 -11.69 -14.60
CA ARG A 64 3.98 -10.91 -15.68
C ARG A 64 3.36 -9.60 -15.17
N VAL A 65 2.66 -9.66 -14.04
CA VAL A 65 2.01 -8.51 -13.41
C VAL A 65 3.03 -7.49 -12.93
N LYS A 66 4.15 -7.94 -12.37
CA LYS A 66 5.29 -7.10 -12.03
C LYS A 66 5.81 -6.33 -13.26
N LYS A 67 5.95 -7.01 -14.39
CA LYS A 67 6.39 -6.39 -15.66
C LYS A 67 5.40 -5.35 -16.19
N LEU A 68 4.09 -5.59 -16.03
CA LEU A 68 3.03 -4.64 -16.37
C LEU A 68 3.07 -3.39 -15.47
N TYR A 69 3.26 -3.57 -14.15
CA TYR A 69 3.46 -2.47 -13.21
C TYR A 69 4.67 -1.61 -13.58
N GLU A 70 5.80 -2.25 -13.89
CA GLU A 70 7.05 -1.58 -14.30
C GLU A 70 6.85 -0.77 -15.60
N GLN A 71 6.13 -1.31 -16.59
CA GLN A 71 5.82 -0.59 -17.83
C GLN A 71 4.86 0.59 -17.62
N GLN A 72 3.90 0.46 -16.70
CA GLN A 72 2.91 1.50 -16.41
C GLN A 72 3.51 2.65 -15.56
N MET A 73 4.45 2.34 -14.67
CA MET A 73 5.20 3.32 -13.89
C MET A 73 6.24 4.10 -14.71
N LEU A 74 6.71 3.53 -15.83
CA LEU A 74 7.54 4.24 -16.81
C LEU A 74 6.76 5.26 -17.65
N SER A 75 5.42 5.17 -17.71
CA SER A 75 4.56 6.06 -18.49
C SER A 75 3.81 7.13 -17.68
N ASP A 76 3.63 6.94 -16.36
CA ASP A 76 2.78 7.80 -15.51
C ASP A 76 3.56 8.62 -14.45
N GLY A 77 4.89 8.56 -14.47
CA GLY A 77 5.78 9.19 -13.47
C GLY A 77 6.42 10.52 -13.87
N ASP A 78 5.93 11.17 -14.92
CA ASP A 78 6.56 12.35 -15.52
C ASP A 78 5.79 13.64 -15.15
N SER A 79 5.67 13.93 -13.85
CA SER A 79 5.30 15.25 -13.32
C SER A 79 5.64 15.36 -11.83
N GLU A 80 6.47 16.36 -11.52
CA GLU A 80 6.83 16.88 -10.18
C GLU A 80 8.00 16.21 -9.41
N ASN A 81 9.22 16.33 -9.97
CA ASN A 81 10.44 16.89 -9.34
C ASN A 81 11.67 16.43 -10.14
N ASP A 82 11.96 17.12 -11.24
CA ASP A 82 13.11 16.83 -12.09
C ASP A 82 14.41 17.16 -11.35
N VAL A 83 15.07 16.14 -10.81
CA VAL A 83 16.44 16.25 -10.31
C VAL A 83 17.34 16.44 -11.53
N THR A 84 17.63 17.68 -11.90
CA THR A 84 18.47 18.00 -13.05
C THR A 84 19.91 17.52 -12.77
N LEU A 85 20.24 16.34 -13.27
CA LEU A 85 21.58 15.75 -13.16
C LEU A 85 22.54 16.51 -14.09
N SER A 86 23.76 16.75 -13.61
CA SER A 86 24.83 17.28 -14.46
C SER A 86 25.27 16.23 -15.49
N GLY A 87 25.88 16.68 -16.60
CA GLY A 87 26.39 15.76 -17.62
C GLY A 87 27.41 14.74 -17.08
N THR A 88 28.25 15.14 -16.11
CA THR A 88 29.18 14.24 -15.42
C THR A 88 28.46 13.15 -14.64
N GLU A 89 27.35 13.48 -13.99
CA GLU A 89 26.55 12.53 -13.22
C GLU A 89 25.83 11.53 -14.12
N GLN A 90 25.33 11.98 -15.26
CA GLN A 90 24.72 11.09 -16.25
C GLN A 90 25.75 10.10 -16.83
N VAL A 91 26.99 10.53 -17.08
CA VAL A 91 28.08 9.65 -17.51
C VAL A 91 28.43 8.63 -16.43
N GLU A 92 28.62 9.07 -15.19
CA GLU A 92 28.94 8.19 -14.07
C GLU A 92 27.82 7.17 -13.80
N ASN A 93 26.56 7.58 -13.87
CA ASN A 93 25.42 6.67 -13.73
C ASN A 93 25.43 5.59 -14.82
N ARG A 94 25.72 5.94 -16.08
CA ARG A 94 25.85 4.96 -17.16
C ARG A 94 26.99 3.97 -16.90
N LEU A 95 28.15 4.43 -16.45
CA LEU A 95 29.29 3.56 -16.09
C LEU A 95 28.90 2.60 -14.95
N ARG A 96 28.17 3.08 -13.95
CA ARG A 96 27.68 2.25 -12.83
C ARG A 96 26.68 1.19 -13.28
N THR A 97 25.79 1.51 -14.22
CA THR A 97 24.78 0.57 -14.73
C THR A 97 25.43 -0.53 -15.58
N GLN A 98 26.40 -0.19 -16.44
CA GLN A 98 27.15 -1.16 -17.24
C GLN A 98 27.91 -2.19 -16.39
N LEU A 99 28.38 -1.80 -15.20
CA LEU A 99 29.06 -2.72 -14.26
C LEU A 99 28.10 -3.66 -13.51
N LYS A 100 26.80 -3.32 -13.42
CA LYS A 100 25.80 -4.15 -12.72
C LYS A 100 25.24 -5.30 -13.57
N GLU A 101 25.38 -5.27 -14.89
CA GLU A 101 24.82 -6.31 -15.79
C GLU A 101 25.50 -7.70 -15.68
N VAL A 102 26.51 -7.87 -14.82
CA VAL A 102 27.29 -9.13 -14.70
C VAL A 102 26.78 -10.08 -13.58
N SER A 103 25.67 -9.79 -12.89
CA SER A 103 25.12 -10.70 -11.88
C SER A 103 23.60 -10.89 -12.00
N PRO A 104 23.09 -12.10 -12.33
CA PRO A 104 21.66 -12.34 -12.52
C PRO A 104 20.83 -12.38 -11.21
N PHE A 105 21.44 -12.06 -10.06
CA PHE A 105 20.80 -12.08 -8.75
C PHE A 105 20.99 -10.76 -7.99
N THR A 106 20.42 -9.65 -8.51
CA THR A 106 20.16 -8.46 -7.68
C THR A 106 19.11 -7.57 -8.35
N PHE A 107 17.83 -7.89 -8.14
CA PHE A 107 16.68 -7.09 -8.60
C PHE A 107 15.74 -6.75 -7.43
N GLU A 108 16.31 -6.19 -6.36
CA GLU A 108 15.56 -5.57 -5.25
C GLU A 108 16.31 -4.31 -4.81
N LEU A 109 16.22 -3.19 -5.54
CA LEU A 109 16.84 -1.93 -5.08
C LEU A 109 16.32 -0.64 -5.72
N ASP A 110 15.05 -0.61 -6.17
CA ASP A 110 14.53 0.58 -6.88
C ASP A 110 13.79 1.58 -5.98
N SER A 111 13.16 1.11 -4.89
CA SER A 111 12.48 2.00 -3.92
C SER A 111 13.44 2.72 -2.96
N LEU A 112 14.60 2.12 -2.65
CA LEU A 112 15.65 2.74 -1.82
C LEU A 112 16.54 3.72 -2.59
N GLN A 113 16.54 3.67 -3.94
CA GLN A 113 17.37 4.55 -4.77
C GLN A 113 16.82 5.98 -4.85
N ARG A 114 15.51 6.22 -4.85
CA ARG A 114 14.96 7.59 -4.98
C ARG A 114 15.26 8.47 -3.77
N ASP A 115 15.15 7.94 -2.55
CA ASP A 115 15.54 8.64 -1.33
C ASP A 115 17.06 8.86 -1.23
N SER A 116 17.85 7.91 -1.74
CA SER A 116 19.31 8.01 -1.80
C SER A 116 19.76 9.06 -2.82
N LEU A 117 19.16 9.11 -4.01
CA LEU A 117 19.42 10.10 -5.06
C LEU A 117 19.07 11.52 -4.59
N ASN A 118 17.95 11.67 -3.88
CA ASN A 118 17.56 12.96 -3.30
C ASN A 118 18.50 13.43 -2.20
N ARG A 119 19.15 12.53 -1.43
CA ARG A 119 20.20 12.91 -0.47
C ARG A 119 21.51 13.25 -1.17
N GLU A 120 21.91 12.44 -2.16
CA GLU A 120 23.15 12.61 -2.93
C GLU A 120 23.25 13.95 -3.65
N ASN A 121 22.11 14.53 -4.05
CA ASN A 121 22.11 15.81 -4.75
C ASN A 121 22.13 17.05 -3.83
N ARG A 122 21.99 16.87 -2.51
CA ARG A 122 22.03 17.99 -1.55
C ARG A 122 23.46 18.46 -1.33
N ILE A 123 23.62 19.77 -1.17
CA ILE A 123 24.90 20.38 -0.84
C ILE A 123 25.06 20.43 0.68
N PHE A 124 26.17 19.87 1.16
CA PHE A 124 26.46 19.79 2.58
C PHE A 124 26.54 21.19 3.21
N GLY A 125 25.84 21.36 4.34
CA GLY A 125 25.86 22.58 5.15
C GLY A 125 24.82 23.64 4.78
N ARG A 126 24.17 23.60 3.61
CA ARG A 126 23.16 24.60 3.23
C ARG A 126 21.93 24.62 4.13
N ASN A 127 21.47 23.44 4.54
CA ASN A 127 20.22 23.32 5.30
C ASN A 127 20.30 23.84 6.74
N ILE A 128 21.48 24.28 7.18
CA ILE A 128 21.64 24.74 8.56
C ILE A 128 20.85 26.03 8.80
N PHE A 129 20.74 26.91 7.81
CA PHE A 129 20.05 28.20 7.94
C PHE A 129 18.54 28.15 7.70
N ASN A 130 18.00 27.02 7.22
CA ASN A 130 16.58 26.89 6.84
C ASN A 130 15.86 25.75 7.56
N SER A 131 16.47 25.16 8.59
CA SER A 131 15.86 24.09 9.35
C SER A 131 14.88 24.63 10.42
N ARG A 132 13.65 24.11 10.44
CA ARG A 132 12.54 24.60 11.28
C ARG A 132 12.84 24.61 12.79
N ASN A 133 13.76 23.76 13.24
CA ASN A 133 14.08 23.57 14.65
C ASN A 133 15.44 24.15 15.06
N LEU A 134 16.18 24.79 14.14
CA LEU A 134 17.44 25.47 14.44
C LEU A 134 17.25 26.97 14.26
N THR A 135 17.33 27.71 15.35
CA THR A 135 17.31 29.17 15.32
C THR A 135 18.69 29.70 15.66
N PHE A 136 19.15 30.67 14.87
CA PHE A 136 20.33 31.47 15.20
C PHE A 136 19.86 32.82 15.73
N GLU A 137 18.95 32.83 16.70
CA GLU A 137 18.55 34.09 17.34
C GLU A 137 19.53 34.43 18.47
N PRO A 138 19.92 35.71 18.63
CA PRO A 138 20.83 36.10 19.70
C PRO A 138 20.18 35.82 21.05
N SER A 139 20.92 35.22 21.98
CA SER A 139 20.42 35.02 23.34
C SER A 139 20.25 36.37 24.04
N ILE A 140 19.00 36.84 24.19
CA ILE A 140 18.65 38.11 24.86
C ILE A 140 19.01 38.07 26.36
N ASN A 141 19.21 36.87 26.93
CA ASN A 141 19.51 36.65 28.34
C ASN A 141 21.01 36.41 28.65
N LEU A 142 21.93 36.74 27.74
CA LEU A 142 23.36 36.61 28.04
C LEU A 142 23.78 37.68 29.05
N ALA A 143 24.54 37.28 30.09
CA ALA A 143 25.13 38.24 31.02
C ALA A 143 25.96 39.28 30.23
N THR A 144 25.75 40.56 30.52
CA THR A 144 26.38 41.67 29.79
C THR A 144 27.90 41.45 29.72
N PRO A 145 28.48 41.26 28.51
CA PRO A 145 29.92 41.03 28.39
C PRO A 145 30.68 42.27 28.90
N PRO A 146 31.65 42.12 29.83
CA PRO A 146 32.41 43.26 30.37
C PRO A 146 33.15 44.06 29.28
N ASN A 147 33.43 43.42 28.14
CA ASN A 147 34.10 43.99 26.97
C ASN A 147 33.13 44.57 25.90
N TYR A 148 31.82 44.49 26.10
CA TYR A 148 30.85 45.12 25.20
C TYR A 148 31.07 46.63 25.18
N ARG A 149 31.13 47.23 23.98
CA ARG A 149 31.33 48.67 23.81
C ARG A 149 29.97 49.34 23.67
N LEU A 150 29.67 50.22 24.62
CA LEU A 150 28.47 51.02 24.64
C LEU A 150 28.44 52.02 23.48
N GLY A 151 27.27 52.24 22.91
CA GLY A 151 27.03 53.26 21.91
C GLY A 151 25.59 53.78 21.93
N PRO A 152 25.27 54.75 21.05
CA PRO A 152 23.93 55.30 20.96
C PRO A 152 22.84 54.23 20.80
N GLY A 153 21.74 54.41 21.52
CA GLY A 153 20.59 53.51 21.52
C GLY A 153 20.66 52.36 22.52
N ASP A 154 21.83 52.08 23.12
CA ASP A 154 21.97 51.11 24.22
C ASP A 154 21.28 51.64 25.49
N GLU A 155 20.61 50.77 26.22
CA GLU A 155 20.06 51.07 27.54
C GLU A 155 21.03 50.64 28.64
N VAL A 156 21.37 51.55 29.54
CA VAL A 156 22.23 51.29 30.69
C VAL A 156 21.37 51.29 31.95
N ILE A 157 21.46 50.20 32.72
CA ILE A 157 20.77 50.02 33.99
C ILE A 157 21.81 50.12 35.10
N ILE A 158 21.64 51.12 35.97
CA ILE A 158 22.51 51.38 37.10
C ILE A 158 21.74 51.03 38.37
N ASP A 159 22.12 49.93 39.01
CA ASP A 159 21.54 49.50 40.27
C ASP A 159 22.40 49.96 41.44
N ILE A 160 21.77 50.62 42.40
CA ILE A 160 22.39 51.17 43.61
C ILE A 160 21.67 50.57 44.82
N TRP A 161 22.40 49.87 45.69
CA TRP A 161 21.85 49.28 46.92
C TRP A 161 22.81 49.41 48.11
N GLY A 162 22.26 49.45 49.33
CA GLY A 162 23.02 49.68 50.56
C GLY A 162 22.27 50.66 51.47
N ALA A 163 22.95 51.74 51.89
CA ALA A 163 22.32 52.87 52.59
C ALA A 163 21.32 53.64 51.71
N SER A 164 21.48 53.59 50.39
CA SER A 164 20.56 54.14 49.39
C SER A 164 20.08 53.03 48.45
N GLN A 165 18.82 53.11 48.01
CA GLN A 165 18.23 52.16 47.06
C GLN A 165 17.66 52.95 45.88
N ASN A 166 18.26 52.76 44.70
CA ASN A 166 17.79 53.39 43.47
C ASN A 166 18.19 52.54 42.25
N THR A 167 17.36 52.56 41.21
CA THR A 167 17.67 51.97 39.91
C THR A 167 17.44 53.02 38.83
N ILE A 168 18.51 53.41 38.15
CA ILE A 168 18.47 54.40 37.08
C ILE A 168 18.55 53.66 35.74
N ARG A 169 17.60 53.94 34.84
CA ARG A 169 17.56 53.36 33.50
C ARG A 169 17.60 54.48 32.49
N GLU A 170 18.71 54.58 31.76
CA GLU A 170 18.92 55.64 30.79
C GLU A 170 19.37 55.04 29.46
N GLN A 171 18.79 55.56 28.37
CA GLN A 171 19.24 55.24 27.02
C GLN A 171 20.34 56.20 26.59
N ILE A 172 21.42 55.66 26.04
CA ILE A 172 22.52 56.47 25.51
C ILE A 172 22.00 57.26 24.31
N SER A 173 22.04 58.58 24.42
CA SER A 173 21.63 59.51 23.37
C SER A 173 22.48 59.36 22.09
N PRO A 174 22.01 59.87 20.93
CA PRO A 174 22.83 59.99 19.71
C PRO A 174 24.18 60.69 19.96
N ASP A 175 24.21 61.61 20.90
CA ASP A 175 25.38 62.40 21.31
C ASP A 175 26.36 61.57 22.18
N GLY A 176 25.95 60.36 22.58
CA GLY A 176 26.76 59.44 23.35
C GLY A 176 26.67 59.59 24.87
N THR A 177 25.67 60.32 25.36
CA THR A 177 25.52 60.68 26.77
C THR A 177 24.28 60.04 27.40
N ILE A 178 24.32 59.82 28.71
CA ILE A 178 23.13 59.56 29.55
C ILE A 178 22.94 60.74 30.51
N ASN A 179 21.71 61.05 30.88
CA ASN A 179 21.45 62.12 31.83
C ASN A 179 21.18 61.52 33.22
N ILE A 180 22.09 61.74 34.16
CA ILE A 180 21.89 61.26 35.54
C ILE A 180 21.27 62.39 36.38
N PRO A 181 20.15 62.14 37.08
CA PRO A 181 19.60 63.11 38.03
C PRO A 181 20.69 63.63 39.00
N GLU A 182 20.71 64.94 39.23
CA GLU A 182 21.68 65.63 40.11
C GLU A 182 23.13 65.74 39.60
N LEU A 183 23.55 64.94 38.62
CA LEU A 183 24.90 64.99 38.01
C LEU A 183 24.92 65.57 36.58
N GLY A 184 23.79 65.54 35.87
CA GLY A 184 23.69 66.01 34.49
C GLY A 184 24.22 64.99 33.46
N PRO A 185 24.62 65.44 32.25
CA PRO A 185 25.00 64.55 31.15
C PRO A 185 26.37 63.89 31.36
N ILE A 186 26.41 62.56 31.23
CA ILE A 186 27.62 61.72 31.35
C ILE A 186 27.88 60.99 30.04
N ASN A 187 29.08 61.15 29.48
CA ASN A 187 29.49 60.48 28.24
C ASN A 187 29.90 59.02 28.49
N LEU A 188 29.27 58.08 27.78
CA LEU A 188 29.56 56.64 27.83
C LEU A 188 29.97 56.07 26.47
N ASN A 189 29.99 56.89 25.41
CA ASN A 189 30.19 56.41 24.04
C ASN A 189 31.56 55.75 23.85
N GLY A 190 31.56 54.55 23.28
CA GLY A 190 32.76 53.76 22.99
C GLY A 190 33.44 53.15 24.22
N MET A 191 32.95 53.41 25.44
CA MET A 191 33.43 52.75 26.66
C MET A 191 32.99 51.30 26.69
N THR A 192 33.82 50.42 27.25
CA THR A 192 33.37 49.07 27.57
C THR A 192 32.45 49.11 28.80
N VAL A 193 31.56 48.13 28.96
CA VAL A 193 30.69 48.04 30.14
C VAL A 193 31.50 48.07 31.44
N ALA A 194 32.63 47.35 31.53
CA ALA A 194 33.51 47.40 32.69
C ALA A 194 34.10 48.80 32.95
N LYS A 195 34.46 49.53 31.88
CA LYS A 195 35.00 50.88 31.99
C LYS A 195 33.91 51.89 32.37
N ALA A 196 32.70 51.72 31.82
CA ALA A 196 31.54 52.52 32.16
C ALA A 196 31.11 52.30 33.61
N GLU A 197 31.15 51.06 34.10
CA GLU A 197 30.88 50.74 35.51
C GLU A 197 31.86 51.45 36.45
N ALA A 198 33.17 51.35 36.18
CA ALA A 198 34.18 52.05 36.98
C ALA A 198 34.00 53.58 36.95
N TYR A 199 33.73 54.13 35.75
CA TYR A 199 33.53 55.57 35.56
C TYR A 199 32.27 56.09 36.25
N LEU A 200 31.16 55.36 36.14
CA LEU A 200 29.89 55.70 36.78
C LEU A 200 29.99 55.54 38.30
N LYS A 201 30.70 54.52 38.80
CA LYS A 201 30.95 54.36 40.23
C LYS A 201 31.70 55.56 40.83
N GLU A 202 32.71 56.06 40.13
CA GLU A 202 33.42 57.27 40.53
C GLU A 202 32.52 58.51 40.49
N ALA A 203 31.76 58.72 39.40
CA ALA A 203 30.86 59.87 39.25
C ALA A 203 29.74 59.88 40.31
N LEU A 204 29.10 58.73 40.54
CA LEU A 204 27.98 58.56 41.46
C LEU A 204 28.40 58.58 42.93
N SER A 205 29.66 58.24 43.25
CA SER A 205 30.18 58.35 44.62
C SER A 205 30.13 59.78 45.19
N LYS A 206 30.04 60.80 44.33
CA LYS A 206 29.93 62.21 44.72
C LYS A 206 28.55 62.58 45.29
N ILE A 207 27.50 61.85 44.89
CA ILE A 207 26.12 62.06 45.34
C ILE A 207 25.64 60.92 46.27
N TYR A 208 26.23 59.73 46.16
CA TYR A 208 25.98 58.57 47.01
C TYR A 208 27.20 58.27 47.90
N ALA A 209 27.56 59.23 48.77
CA ALA A 209 28.83 59.24 49.51
C ALA A 209 29.01 58.15 50.60
N ASP A 210 27.95 57.43 50.97
CA ASP A 210 28.03 56.34 51.97
C ASP A 210 28.81 55.14 51.42
N GLN A 211 29.87 54.73 52.13
CA GLN A 211 30.76 53.63 51.73
C GLN A 211 30.08 52.26 51.70
N SER A 212 28.89 52.13 52.30
CA SER A 212 28.07 50.91 52.24
C SER A 212 27.30 50.76 50.93
N ASN A 213 27.19 51.82 50.12
CA ASN A 213 26.51 51.76 48.82
C ASN A 213 27.31 50.96 47.80
N GLN A 214 26.65 49.98 47.19
CA GLN A 214 27.14 49.22 46.06
C GLN A 214 26.48 49.73 44.78
N ILE A 215 27.28 49.89 43.73
CA ILE A 215 26.83 50.35 42.41
C ILE A 215 27.21 49.28 41.39
N ARG A 216 26.24 48.83 40.61
CA ARG A 216 26.46 47.91 39.49
C ARG A 216 25.85 48.48 38.24
N VAL A 217 26.59 48.39 37.15
CA VAL A 217 26.12 48.82 35.83
C VAL A 217 25.91 47.58 34.98
N THR A 218 24.71 47.44 34.43
CA THR A 218 24.35 46.38 33.50
C THR A 218 23.79 46.98 32.22
N LEU A 219 23.87 46.23 31.12
CA LEU A 219 23.20 46.61 29.88
C LEU A 219 21.77 46.06 29.93
N GLY A 220 20.80 46.93 29.70
CA GLY A 220 19.41 46.55 29.45
C GLY A 220 19.23 46.08 28.01
N ASN A 221 18.33 46.73 27.27
CA ASN A 221 18.20 46.47 25.84
C ASN A 221 19.44 46.94 25.07
N GLY A 222 20.10 46.01 24.37
CA GLY A 222 21.16 46.35 23.43
C GLY A 222 20.60 47.05 22.19
N ARG A 223 21.41 47.94 21.59
CA ARG A 223 21.01 48.69 20.39
C ARG A 223 20.72 47.77 19.20
N THR A 224 19.83 48.24 18.33
CA THR A 224 19.62 47.68 17.00
C THR A 224 20.65 48.26 16.04
N ILE A 225 21.29 47.40 15.26
CA ILE A 225 22.21 47.77 14.18
C ILE A 225 21.61 47.46 12.82
N GLN A 226 21.91 48.27 11.81
CA GLN A 226 21.58 48.00 10.42
C GLN A 226 22.79 47.45 9.67
N VAL A 227 22.61 46.30 9.03
CA VAL A 227 23.64 45.67 8.19
C VAL A 227 23.07 45.33 6.82
N ASN A 228 23.94 45.23 5.81
CA ASN A 228 23.53 44.87 4.46
C ASN A 228 24.03 43.46 4.13
N VAL A 229 23.14 42.59 3.67
CA VAL A 229 23.51 41.26 3.15
C VAL A 229 23.35 41.28 1.63
N MET A 230 24.42 41.01 0.90
CA MET A 230 24.51 41.11 -0.55
C MET A 230 25.13 39.85 -1.17
N GLY A 231 24.92 39.68 -2.48
CA GLY A 231 25.43 38.55 -3.25
C GLY A 231 24.50 37.35 -3.23
N GLU A 232 25.08 36.15 -3.22
CA GLU A 232 24.43 34.86 -3.43
C GLU A 232 23.74 34.31 -2.16
N VAL A 233 22.75 35.05 -1.68
CA VAL A 233 21.84 34.67 -0.60
C VAL A 233 20.42 34.53 -1.10
N VAL A 234 19.55 33.85 -0.35
CA VAL A 234 18.14 33.68 -0.75
C VAL A 234 17.41 35.01 -0.81
N GLN A 235 17.64 35.88 0.18
CA GLN A 235 17.02 37.22 0.24
C GLN A 235 18.10 38.30 0.51
N PRO A 236 18.68 38.92 -0.52
CA PRO A 236 19.56 40.07 -0.36
C PRO A 236 18.79 41.29 0.17
N GLY A 237 19.41 42.10 1.04
CA GLY A 237 18.78 43.31 1.58
C GLY A 237 19.42 43.86 2.85
N THR A 238 18.82 44.92 3.39
CA THR A 238 19.21 45.54 4.66
C THR A 238 18.41 44.92 5.81
N TYR A 239 19.12 44.51 6.87
CA TYR A 239 18.54 43.84 8.02
C TYR A 239 18.81 44.62 9.31
N ALA A 240 17.77 44.79 10.11
CA ALA A 240 17.86 45.31 11.47
C ALA A 240 18.11 44.14 12.44
N LEU A 241 19.28 44.12 13.06
CA LEU A 241 19.74 43.04 13.93
C LEU A 241 20.16 43.59 15.31
N SER A 242 20.26 42.73 16.31
CA SER A 242 20.85 43.13 17.61
C SER A 242 22.33 43.45 17.46
N GLY A 243 22.86 44.40 18.25
CA GLY A 243 24.31 44.68 18.35
C GLY A 243 25.17 43.49 18.83
N PHE A 244 24.54 42.40 19.28
CA PHE A 244 25.20 41.13 19.60
C PHE A 244 25.23 40.14 18.43
N SER A 245 24.65 40.49 17.28
CA SER A 245 24.52 39.59 16.14
C SER A 245 25.85 39.33 15.44
N THR A 246 25.98 38.14 14.88
CA THR A 246 27.13 37.72 14.06
C THR A 246 26.70 37.51 12.61
N VAL A 247 27.66 37.25 11.72
CA VAL A 247 27.40 36.92 10.30
C VAL A 247 26.38 35.77 10.15
N PHE A 248 26.41 34.76 11.03
CA PHE A 248 25.45 33.64 10.98
C PHE A 248 24.00 34.08 11.22
N HIS A 249 23.78 35.05 12.10
CA HIS A 249 22.45 35.61 12.37
C HIS A 249 21.93 36.36 11.14
N ALA A 250 22.79 37.14 10.48
CA ALA A 250 22.46 37.85 9.25
C ALA A 250 22.13 36.87 8.11
N LEU A 251 22.93 35.82 7.92
CA LEU A 251 22.67 34.78 6.92
C LEU A 251 21.37 34.02 7.21
N TYR A 252 21.09 33.69 8.47
CA TYR A 252 19.84 33.06 8.88
C TYR A 252 18.63 33.95 8.55
N ARG A 253 18.69 35.24 8.90
CA ARG A 253 17.64 36.22 8.59
C ARG A 253 17.47 36.45 7.09
N ALA A 254 18.52 36.28 6.30
CA ALA A 254 18.49 36.31 4.84
C ALA A 254 18.01 34.99 4.18
N GLY A 255 17.60 34.00 4.98
CA GLY A 255 17.13 32.70 4.48
C GLY A 255 18.22 31.70 4.08
N GLY A 256 19.49 32.02 4.36
CA GLY A 256 20.66 31.24 3.96
C GLY A 256 21.24 31.64 2.60
N MET A 257 22.04 30.74 2.01
CA MET A 257 22.68 30.95 0.70
C MET A 257 21.76 30.56 -0.45
N SER A 258 21.96 31.19 -1.61
CA SER A 258 21.37 30.75 -2.89
C SER A 258 22.01 29.45 -3.39
N ASP A 259 21.53 28.94 -4.53
CA ASP A 259 22.04 27.69 -5.08
C ASP A 259 23.49 27.76 -5.60
N ILE A 260 24.01 28.97 -5.82
CA ILE A 260 25.38 29.20 -6.25
C ILE A 260 26.22 29.88 -5.17
N GLY A 261 25.64 30.23 -4.02
CA GLY A 261 26.35 30.91 -2.93
C GLY A 261 27.36 30.03 -2.20
N SER A 262 28.51 30.64 -1.89
CA SER A 262 29.61 30.00 -1.17
C SER A 262 29.32 29.88 0.33
N LEU A 263 29.53 28.67 0.87
CA LEU A 263 29.57 28.35 2.30
C LEU A 263 30.96 28.58 2.91
N ARG A 264 31.98 28.77 2.08
CA ARG A 264 33.39 28.70 2.48
C ARG A 264 34.07 30.07 2.46
N ASN A 265 33.50 31.04 1.74
CA ASN A 265 34.10 32.35 1.48
C ASN A 265 33.10 33.51 1.71
N VAL A 266 32.35 33.49 2.82
CA VAL A 266 31.46 34.61 3.18
C VAL A 266 32.30 35.77 3.69
N GLN A 267 32.14 36.96 3.12
CA GLN A 267 33.00 38.11 3.43
C GLN A 267 32.27 39.12 4.32
N LEU A 268 32.93 39.55 5.39
CA LEU A 268 32.50 40.70 6.19
C LEU A 268 33.31 41.93 5.79
N VAL A 269 32.64 42.98 5.34
CA VAL A 269 33.23 44.24 4.92
C VAL A 269 32.73 45.37 5.82
N ARG A 270 33.66 46.16 6.36
CA ARG A 270 33.38 47.32 7.22
C ARG A 270 34.16 48.51 6.72
N ASN A 271 33.49 49.65 6.53
CA ASN A 271 34.13 50.88 6.00
C ASN A 271 34.94 50.64 4.72
N GLY A 272 34.43 49.79 3.82
CA GLY A 272 35.07 49.44 2.55
C GLY A 272 36.27 48.48 2.66
N LYS A 273 36.62 47.97 3.84
CA LYS A 273 37.72 47.01 4.04
C LYS A 273 37.17 45.64 4.47
N LYS A 274 37.74 44.56 3.91
CA LYS A 274 37.43 43.19 4.33
C LYS A 274 37.99 42.94 5.73
N ILE A 275 37.11 42.73 6.70
CA ILE A 275 37.46 42.47 8.10
C ILE A 275 37.72 41.00 8.33
N ALA A 276 36.91 40.12 7.74
CA ALA A 276 37.02 38.69 7.92
C ALA A 276 36.41 37.90 6.77
N THR A 277 36.83 36.64 6.67
CA THR A 277 36.20 35.61 5.84
C THR A 277 35.65 34.52 6.76
N VAL A 278 34.36 34.23 6.65
CA VAL A 278 33.63 33.25 7.45
C VAL A 278 33.46 31.96 6.64
N ASP A 279 33.86 30.85 7.26
CA ASP A 279 33.81 29.50 6.68
C ASP A 279 32.81 28.65 7.48
N VAL A 280 31.64 28.41 6.90
CA VAL A 280 30.53 27.69 7.56
C VAL A 280 30.89 26.22 7.82
N TYR A 281 31.81 25.63 7.05
CA TYR A 281 32.26 24.26 7.30
C TYR A 281 33.04 24.14 8.61
N GLN A 282 33.80 25.17 9.02
CA GLN A 282 34.49 25.17 10.31
C GLN A 282 33.50 25.12 11.47
N PHE A 283 32.40 25.86 11.36
CA PHE A 283 31.34 25.83 12.36
C PHE A 283 30.67 24.45 12.44
N ILE A 284 30.24 23.89 11.30
CA ILE A 284 29.52 22.61 11.27
C ILE A 284 30.39 21.44 11.74
N LEU A 285 31.66 21.40 11.33
CA LEU A 285 32.53 20.24 11.56
C LEU A 285 33.34 20.33 12.85
N LYS A 286 33.68 21.54 13.32
CA LYS A 286 34.53 21.73 14.50
C LYS A 286 33.82 22.45 15.64
N GLY A 287 32.60 22.94 15.45
CA GLY A 287 31.90 23.74 16.45
C GLY A 287 32.60 25.07 16.76
N GLN A 288 33.49 25.54 15.88
CA GLN A 288 34.24 26.78 16.10
C GLN A 288 33.38 27.96 15.65
N THR A 289 32.79 28.68 16.59
CA THR A 289 32.22 30.00 16.38
C THR A 289 33.34 31.03 16.49
N HIS A 290 33.54 31.86 15.45
CA HIS A 290 34.36 33.06 15.61
C HIS A 290 33.52 34.11 16.37
N ASP A 291 33.34 33.88 17.67
CA ASP A 291 32.53 34.72 18.57
C ASP A 291 33.04 36.16 18.69
N ASP A 292 34.27 36.40 18.23
CA ASP A 292 34.90 37.72 18.23
C ASP A 292 34.44 38.63 17.07
N ILE A 293 33.83 38.07 16.02
CA ILE A 293 33.45 38.84 14.83
C ILE A 293 31.98 39.26 14.93
N ARG A 294 31.71 40.17 15.87
CA ARG A 294 30.41 40.83 16.01
C ARG A 294 30.19 41.82 14.86
N LEU A 295 28.95 41.86 14.40
CA LEU A 295 28.52 42.85 13.42
C LEU A 295 28.43 44.24 14.07
N GLN A 296 28.68 45.26 13.26
CA GLN A 296 28.58 46.68 13.62
C GLN A 296 27.66 47.40 12.64
N GLU A 297 27.22 48.58 13.05
CA GLU A 297 26.44 49.48 12.20
C GLU A 297 27.13 49.71 10.85
N GLY A 298 26.37 49.53 9.77
CA GLY A 298 26.85 49.73 8.40
C GLY A 298 27.69 48.60 7.81
N ASP A 299 27.86 47.47 8.53
CA ASP A 299 28.56 46.31 7.99
C ASP A 299 27.87 45.75 6.74
N VAL A 300 28.69 45.26 5.80
CA VAL A 300 28.22 44.59 4.58
C VAL A 300 28.72 43.15 4.59
N ILE A 301 27.79 42.20 4.56
CA ILE A 301 28.06 40.78 4.37
C ILE A 301 27.89 40.47 2.87
N ILE A 302 28.97 40.00 2.24
CA ILE A 302 28.97 39.66 0.81
C ILE A 302 29.17 38.15 0.68
N VAL A 303 28.21 37.48 0.03
CA VAL A 303 28.32 36.05 -0.31
C VAL A 303 28.67 35.93 -1.79
N PRO A 304 29.90 35.55 -2.16
CA PRO A 304 30.25 35.27 -3.54
C PRO A 304 29.71 33.90 -4.00
N ALA A 305 29.80 33.64 -5.30
CA ALA A 305 29.56 32.30 -5.83
C ALA A 305 30.62 31.30 -5.33
N TYR A 306 30.27 30.01 -5.28
CA TYR A 306 31.22 28.95 -4.95
C TYR A 306 32.32 28.82 -6.01
N GLU A 307 33.51 28.38 -5.60
CA GLU A 307 34.64 28.15 -6.52
C GLU A 307 34.62 26.75 -7.13
N ALA A 308 34.40 25.72 -6.29
CA ALA A 308 34.36 24.33 -6.72
C ALA A 308 33.33 23.53 -5.93
N LEU A 309 32.46 22.83 -6.65
CA LEU A 309 31.47 21.93 -6.11
C LEU A 309 31.69 20.51 -6.65
N VAL A 310 31.87 19.58 -5.73
CA VAL A 310 32.26 18.20 -6.04
C VAL A 310 31.26 17.23 -5.44
N LYS A 311 30.92 16.16 -6.15
CA LYS A 311 30.01 15.12 -5.67
C LYS A 311 30.76 13.89 -5.20
N VAL A 312 30.35 13.35 -4.05
CA VAL A 312 30.75 12.01 -3.60
C VAL A 312 29.52 11.12 -3.56
N SER A 313 29.63 9.96 -4.19
CA SER A 313 28.57 8.95 -4.29
C SER A 313 29.08 7.55 -3.92
N GLY A 314 28.14 6.62 -3.78
CA GLY A 314 28.44 5.23 -3.43
C GLY A 314 28.68 5.02 -1.93
N ASN A 315 29.61 4.13 -1.60
CA ASN A 315 29.83 3.59 -0.26
C ASN A 315 30.65 4.52 0.65
N VAL A 316 30.08 5.69 0.92
CA VAL A 316 30.55 6.65 1.93
C VAL A 316 29.45 6.93 2.94
N LYS A 317 29.80 7.40 4.15
CA LYS A 317 28.78 7.62 5.20
C LYS A 317 27.81 8.76 4.88
N ARG A 318 28.27 9.77 4.15
CA ARG A 318 27.48 10.96 3.79
C ARG A 318 27.62 11.27 2.29
N PRO A 319 26.96 10.51 1.41
CA PRO A 319 27.04 10.74 -0.03
C PRO A 319 26.21 11.99 -0.37
N MET A 320 26.89 13.05 -0.82
CA MET A 320 26.36 14.42 -1.03
C MET A 320 27.31 15.22 -1.94
N ARG A 321 26.91 16.47 -2.28
CA ARG A 321 27.79 17.49 -2.86
C ARG A 321 28.49 18.31 -1.77
N TYR A 322 29.76 18.62 -2.00
CA TYR A 322 30.61 19.37 -1.08
C TYR A 322 31.31 20.51 -1.82
N GLU A 323 31.36 21.68 -1.19
CA GLU A 323 32.12 22.82 -1.68
C GLU A 323 33.56 22.70 -1.21
N LEU A 324 34.50 22.80 -2.15
CA LEU A 324 35.93 22.69 -1.90
C LEU A 324 36.64 24.01 -2.19
N LYS A 325 37.72 24.26 -1.45
CA LYS A 325 38.70 25.29 -1.80
C LYS A 325 39.66 24.75 -2.86
N LYS A 326 40.27 25.64 -3.64
CA LYS A 326 41.14 25.32 -4.79
C LYS A 326 42.24 24.28 -4.54
N ASP A 327 42.73 24.16 -3.31
CA ASP A 327 43.84 23.27 -2.94
C ASP A 327 43.43 22.07 -2.07
N GLU A 328 42.12 21.79 -1.95
CA GLU A 328 41.65 20.65 -1.15
C GLU A 328 41.74 19.32 -1.92
N THR A 329 42.10 18.28 -1.17
CA THR A 329 42.38 16.96 -1.72
C THR A 329 41.24 15.97 -1.48
N LEU A 330 41.32 14.82 -2.15
CA LEU A 330 40.37 13.73 -2.00
C LEU A 330 40.26 13.24 -0.53
N SER A 331 41.36 13.24 0.22
CA SER A 331 41.34 12.93 1.66
C SER A 331 40.48 13.92 2.46
N THR A 332 40.57 15.22 2.15
CA THR A 332 39.76 16.25 2.81
C THR A 332 38.27 16.08 2.48
N LEU A 333 37.95 15.79 1.22
CA LEU A 333 36.59 15.47 0.82
C LEU A 333 36.04 14.23 1.53
N LEU A 334 36.82 13.16 1.66
CA LEU A 334 36.41 11.96 2.40
C LEU A 334 36.15 12.26 3.89
N LYS A 335 36.92 13.15 4.52
CA LYS A 335 36.64 13.61 5.89
C LYS A 335 35.29 14.33 5.96
N TYR A 336 34.98 15.19 4.99
CA TYR A 336 33.66 15.82 4.89
C TYR A 336 32.55 14.79 4.65
N ALA A 337 32.80 13.76 3.85
CA ALA A 337 31.87 12.63 3.67
C ALA A 337 31.75 11.69 4.88
N GLY A 338 32.54 11.89 5.94
CA GLY A 338 32.54 11.03 7.14
C GLY A 338 33.32 9.71 6.97
N GLY A 339 34.08 9.59 5.88
CA GLY A 339 34.82 8.39 5.49
C GLY A 339 33.97 7.38 4.72
N PHE A 340 34.58 6.22 4.47
CA PHE A 340 33.96 5.08 3.82
C PHE A 340 32.88 4.42 4.70
N SER A 341 31.87 3.82 4.07
CA SER A 341 31.00 2.82 4.72
C SER A 341 31.71 1.46 4.82
N SER A 342 31.13 0.51 5.55
CA SER A 342 31.76 -0.79 5.84
C SER A 342 31.94 -1.70 4.63
N ASP A 343 31.12 -1.50 3.61
CA ASP A 343 31.07 -2.24 2.36
C ASP A 343 31.84 -1.56 1.22
N ALA A 344 32.57 -0.47 1.51
CA ALA A 344 33.30 0.26 0.50
C ALA A 344 34.61 -0.43 0.10
N TYR A 345 34.92 -0.41 -1.19
CA TYR A 345 36.24 -0.74 -1.70
C TYR A 345 37.20 0.44 -1.44
N THR A 346 37.97 0.36 -0.35
CA THR A 346 38.81 1.48 0.13
C THR A 346 40.14 1.65 -0.59
N LYS A 347 40.55 0.68 -1.44
CA LYS A 347 41.85 0.71 -2.10
C LYS A 347 41.94 1.75 -3.22
N ALA A 348 40.82 2.06 -3.86
CA ALA A 348 40.77 3.03 -4.94
C ALA A 348 39.40 3.71 -5.03
N LEU A 349 39.39 4.90 -5.63
CA LEU A 349 38.19 5.67 -5.93
C LEU A 349 38.16 5.95 -7.44
N ARG A 350 36.98 5.80 -8.05
CA ARG A 350 36.74 6.27 -9.43
C ARG A 350 36.36 7.74 -9.39
N ILE A 351 36.90 8.51 -10.32
CA ILE A 351 36.58 9.93 -10.52
C ILE A 351 36.21 10.13 -11.98
N VAL A 352 35.07 10.75 -12.22
CA VAL A 352 34.67 11.27 -13.53
C VAL A 352 34.80 12.78 -13.51
N ARG A 353 35.57 13.31 -14.47
CA ARG A 353 35.91 14.72 -14.59
C ARG A 353 35.57 15.24 -15.98
N GLN A 354 35.13 16.48 -16.08
CA GLN A 354 35.03 17.20 -17.36
C GLN A 354 36.34 17.98 -17.59
N ASN A 355 36.96 17.84 -18.76
CA ASN A 355 38.16 18.61 -19.12
C ASN A 355 37.87 19.79 -20.08
N GLY A 356 36.58 20.10 -20.30
CA GLY A 356 36.10 21.14 -21.22
C GLY A 356 35.78 20.65 -22.64
N GLN A 357 36.33 19.51 -23.07
CA GLN A 357 36.05 18.92 -24.39
C GLN A 357 35.43 17.52 -24.27
N GLU A 358 35.92 16.72 -23.33
CA GLU A 358 35.56 15.32 -23.12
C GLU A 358 35.45 14.99 -21.62
N TYR A 359 34.84 13.84 -21.32
CA TYR A 359 34.86 13.25 -19.99
C TYR A 359 36.10 12.39 -19.81
N GLN A 360 36.78 12.57 -18.68
CA GLN A 360 37.92 11.75 -18.26
C GLN A 360 37.54 10.88 -17.07
N VAL A 361 37.86 9.59 -17.14
CA VAL A 361 37.76 8.66 -16.00
C VAL A 361 39.16 8.48 -15.40
N LYS A 362 39.30 8.74 -14.09
CA LYS A 362 40.52 8.49 -13.32
C LYS A 362 40.24 7.49 -12.22
N THR A 363 41.20 6.61 -11.97
CA THR A 363 41.23 5.77 -10.76
C THR A 363 42.35 6.29 -9.89
N VAL A 364 42.03 6.70 -8.68
CA VAL A 364 43.02 7.16 -7.69
C VAL A 364 43.14 6.08 -6.64
N GLU A 365 44.36 5.69 -6.30
CA GLU A 365 44.62 4.69 -5.26
C GLU A 365 44.80 5.36 -3.90
N ASN A 366 44.54 4.62 -2.81
CA ASN A 366 44.55 5.15 -1.45
C ASN A 366 45.80 5.98 -1.06
N PRO A 367 47.04 5.57 -1.40
CA PRO A 367 48.23 6.38 -1.10
C PRO A 367 48.16 7.81 -1.65
N ASP A 368 47.52 7.98 -2.81
CA ASP A 368 47.46 9.25 -3.53
C ASP A 368 46.27 10.13 -3.11
N PHE A 369 45.36 9.63 -2.26
CA PHE A 369 44.21 10.41 -1.78
C PHE A 369 44.61 11.72 -1.08
N SER A 370 45.78 11.72 -0.44
CA SER A 370 46.30 12.87 0.31
C SER A 370 46.84 14.00 -0.57
N VAL A 371 47.24 13.69 -1.81
CA VAL A 371 47.88 14.63 -2.75
C VAL A 371 47.01 14.96 -3.95
N PHE A 372 46.02 14.12 -4.27
CA PHE A 372 45.15 14.32 -5.44
C PHE A 372 44.18 15.49 -5.23
N THR A 373 44.30 16.53 -6.05
CA THR A 373 43.45 17.73 -6.03
C THR A 373 42.21 17.58 -6.92
N LEU A 374 41.09 18.09 -6.41
CA LEU A 374 39.79 18.00 -7.04
C LEU A 374 39.44 19.28 -7.80
N GLN A 375 38.59 19.14 -8.81
CA GLN A 375 38.14 20.24 -9.67
C GLN A 375 36.62 20.38 -9.61
N ASP A 376 36.13 21.58 -9.91
CA ASP A 376 34.69 21.82 -10.02
C ASP A 376 34.03 20.83 -10.98
N GLY A 377 32.89 20.28 -10.57
CA GLY A 377 32.14 19.29 -11.35
C GLY A 377 32.67 17.86 -11.30
N ASP A 378 33.73 17.56 -10.54
CA ASP A 378 34.19 16.19 -10.31
C ASP A 378 33.09 15.34 -9.63
N VAL A 379 32.95 14.09 -10.08
CA VAL A 379 32.10 13.08 -9.45
C VAL A 379 32.97 11.91 -9.00
N ILE A 380 32.98 11.65 -7.70
CA ILE A 380 33.77 10.61 -7.05
C ILE A 380 32.84 9.49 -6.61
N THR A 381 33.24 8.25 -6.90
CA THR A 381 32.46 7.06 -6.56
C THR A 381 33.30 6.10 -5.74
N ALA A 382 32.82 5.80 -4.54
CA ALA A 382 33.29 4.70 -3.72
C ALA A 382 32.51 3.43 -4.09
N GLU A 383 33.16 2.49 -4.77
CA GLU A 383 32.51 1.23 -5.16
C GLU A 383 32.31 0.28 -3.97
N ALA A 384 31.47 -0.74 -4.15
CA ALA A 384 31.33 -1.80 -3.17
C ALA A 384 32.49 -2.79 -3.27
N ILE A 385 32.88 -3.39 -2.14
CA ILE A 385 33.66 -4.63 -2.18
C ILE A 385 32.87 -5.69 -2.95
N LEU A 386 33.59 -6.54 -3.69
CA LEU A 386 32.97 -7.65 -4.40
C LEU A 386 32.36 -8.63 -3.39
N ASP A 387 31.21 -9.22 -3.72
CA ASP A 387 30.60 -10.31 -2.95
C ASP A 387 31.40 -11.61 -3.16
N ARG A 388 32.61 -11.61 -2.59
CA ARG A 388 33.60 -12.67 -2.67
C ARG A 388 34.16 -12.89 -1.28
N PHE A 389 33.98 -14.10 -0.80
CA PHE A 389 34.58 -14.54 0.45
C PHE A 389 36.02 -14.97 0.21
N GLU A 390 36.91 -14.73 1.16
CA GLU A 390 38.31 -15.11 1.02
C GLU A 390 38.50 -16.63 1.15
N ASN A 391 37.78 -17.25 2.07
CA ASN A 391 38.02 -18.59 2.58
C ASN A 391 36.70 -19.34 2.89
N LYS A 392 35.75 -19.32 1.96
CA LYS A 392 34.44 -19.96 2.15
C LYS A 392 34.45 -21.44 1.81
N LEU A 393 33.79 -22.25 2.63
CA LEU A 393 33.36 -23.63 2.37
C LEU A 393 31.86 -23.73 2.59
N GLU A 394 31.21 -24.71 1.99
CA GLU A 394 29.78 -24.95 2.20
C GLU A 394 29.48 -26.44 2.35
N VAL A 395 28.60 -26.78 3.29
CA VAL A 395 28.06 -28.13 3.47
C VAL A 395 26.56 -28.10 3.35
N ARG A 396 25.98 -29.02 2.58
CA ARG A 396 24.55 -29.15 2.33
C ARG A 396 24.07 -30.59 2.50
N GLY A 397 22.77 -30.73 2.70
CA GLY A 397 22.08 -32.02 2.74
C GLY A 397 22.06 -32.66 4.12
N ALA A 398 22.13 -33.99 4.18
CA ALA A 398 21.96 -34.84 5.36
C ALA A 398 23.18 -34.80 6.32
N VAL A 399 23.47 -33.59 6.81
CA VAL A 399 24.45 -33.31 7.87
C VAL A 399 23.75 -32.61 9.03
N THR A 400 24.27 -32.72 10.24
CA THR A 400 23.61 -32.16 11.43
C THR A 400 23.52 -30.63 11.39
N ARG A 401 24.55 -29.95 10.85
CA ARG A 401 24.58 -28.50 10.68
C ARG A 401 25.00 -28.10 9.25
N PRO A 402 24.07 -28.06 8.28
CA PRO A 402 24.38 -27.52 6.96
C PRO A 402 24.64 -26.01 7.07
N GLY A 403 25.52 -25.48 6.23
CA GLY A 403 25.85 -24.06 6.24
C GLY A 403 27.20 -23.72 5.63
N ILE A 404 27.62 -22.47 5.86
CA ILE A 404 28.87 -21.91 5.40
C ILE A 404 29.92 -22.02 6.51
N TYR A 405 31.10 -22.50 6.15
CA TYR A 405 32.23 -22.70 7.06
C TYR A 405 33.49 -21.99 6.54
N GLU A 406 34.44 -21.77 7.43
CA GLU A 406 35.70 -21.10 7.15
C GLU A 406 36.79 -22.12 6.77
N LEU A 407 37.34 -22.03 5.56
CA LEU A 407 38.59 -22.70 5.19
C LEU A 407 39.73 -22.09 6.00
N SER A 408 40.36 -22.88 6.87
CA SER A 408 41.43 -22.42 7.75
C SER A 408 42.51 -23.49 7.89
N GLY A 409 43.64 -23.18 8.53
CA GLY A 409 44.66 -24.19 8.81
C GLY A 409 44.17 -25.37 9.67
N ARG A 410 43.06 -25.21 10.41
CA ARG A 410 42.43 -26.26 11.23
C ARG A 410 41.22 -26.94 10.58
N LEU A 411 40.69 -26.35 9.51
CA LEU A 411 39.56 -26.88 8.76
C LEU A 411 39.96 -26.83 7.28
N ASN A 412 40.57 -27.91 6.81
CA ASN A 412 41.14 -28.03 5.48
C ASN A 412 40.82 -29.37 4.78
N THR A 413 40.03 -30.26 5.39
CA THR A 413 39.62 -31.54 4.82
C THR A 413 38.12 -31.81 4.93
N VAL A 414 37.61 -32.73 4.10
CA VAL A 414 36.19 -33.13 4.10
C VAL A 414 35.79 -33.74 5.44
N ARG A 415 36.62 -34.59 6.06
CA ARG A 415 36.31 -35.16 7.38
C ARG A 415 36.17 -34.09 8.45
N GLU A 416 37.10 -33.13 8.49
CA GLU A 416 37.04 -32.01 9.42
C GLU A 416 35.79 -31.16 9.19
N LEU A 417 35.41 -30.95 7.94
CA LEU A 417 34.22 -30.19 7.58
C LEU A 417 32.94 -30.88 8.05
N VAL A 418 32.83 -32.20 7.88
CA VAL A 418 31.71 -32.98 8.40
C VAL A 418 31.71 -33.00 9.93
N ASN A 419 32.86 -33.18 10.57
CA ASN A 419 32.97 -33.12 12.03
C ASN A 419 32.59 -31.73 12.57
N LYS A 420 32.98 -30.66 11.87
CA LYS A 420 32.62 -29.28 12.24
C LYS A 420 31.13 -29.01 12.03
N ALA A 421 30.49 -29.75 11.12
CA ALA A 421 29.05 -29.77 10.92
C ALA A 421 28.30 -30.71 11.88
N ASP A 422 28.94 -31.16 12.96
CA ASP A 422 28.41 -32.10 13.97
C ASP A 422 28.00 -33.48 13.40
N GLY A 423 28.63 -33.90 12.31
CA GLY A 423 28.44 -35.23 11.73
C GLY A 423 27.34 -35.34 10.68
N LEU A 424 27.05 -36.58 10.29
CA LEU A 424 26.00 -36.95 9.32
C LEU A 424 24.68 -37.23 10.06
N LEU A 425 23.55 -37.00 9.41
CA LEU A 425 22.25 -37.46 9.91
C LEU A 425 22.09 -38.98 9.70
N ASP A 426 21.24 -39.63 10.49
CA ASP A 426 20.98 -41.09 10.38
C ASP A 426 20.40 -41.49 9.01
N GLU A 427 19.68 -40.57 8.38
CA GLU A 427 19.09 -40.72 7.04
C GLU A 427 20.09 -40.40 5.91
N ALA A 428 21.36 -40.08 6.21
CA ALA A 428 22.33 -39.73 5.18
C ALA A 428 22.62 -40.91 4.25
N PHE A 429 22.66 -40.65 2.94
CA PHE A 429 23.13 -41.60 1.95
C PHE A 429 24.66 -41.68 1.98
N THR A 430 25.20 -42.50 2.89
CA THR A 430 26.63 -42.51 3.22
C THR A 430 27.54 -43.11 2.14
N GLY A 431 26.98 -43.89 1.20
CA GLY A 431 27.75 -44.51 0.12
C GLY A 431 28.20 -43.54 -0.97
N ARG A 432 27.64 -42.32 -1.03
CA ARG A 432 28.02 -41.32 -2.05
C ARG A 432 27.64 -39.89 -1.65
N ALA A 433 28.63 -39.13 -1.18
CA ALA A 433 28.60 -37.68 -1.13
C ALA A 433 29.23 -37.07 -2.40
N VAL A 434 28.90 -35.81 -2.67
CA VAL A 434 29.33 -35.08 -3.86
C VAL A 434 30.01 -33.78 -3.44
N LEU A 435 31.27 -33.60 -3.81
CA LEU A 435 32.01 -32.36 -3.61
C LEU A 435 32.07 -31.58 -4.93
N TYR A 436 31.45 -30.42 -4.96
CA TYR A 436 31.54 -29.47 -6.08
C TYR A 436 32.72 -28.54 -5.83
N ARG A 437 33.67 -28.52 -6.77
CA ARG A 437 34.86 -27.68 -6.70
C ARG A 437 34.94 -26.71 -7.86
N GLU A 438 35.27 -25.46 -7.57
CA GLU A 438 35.50 -24.43 -8.57
C GLU A 438 36.96 -24.45 -9.03
N ARG A 439 37.20 -24.65 -10.33
CA ARG A 439 38.53 -24.59 -10.95
C ARG A 439 39.00 -23.13 -11.12
N PRO A 440 40.30 -22.88 -11.33
CA PRO A 440 40.82 -21.53 -11.58
C PRO A 440 40.14 -20.77 -12.74
N ASN A 441 39.64 -21.50 -13.74
CA ASN A 441 38.90 -20.94 -14.88
C ASN A 441 37.39 -20.77 -14.62
N LYS A 442 36.93 -20.89 -13.37
CA LYS A 442 35.53 -20.77 -12.93
C LYS A 442 34.58 -21.89 -13.41
N THR A 443 35.09 -22.96 -14.04
CA THR A 443 34.27 -24.15 -14.26
C THR A 443 34.15 -24.99 -13.00
N ARG A 444 33.08 -25.79 -12.90
CA ARG A 444 32.86 -26.69 -11.76
C ARG A 444 33.31 -28.11 -12.11
N GLU A 445 34.00 -28.76 -11.19
CA GLU A 445 34.23 -30.19 -11.20
C GLU A 445 33.47 -30.87 -10.07
N VAL A 446 33.19 -32.16 -10.25
CA VAL A 446 32.45 -32.97 -9.29
C VAL A 446 33.32 -34.12 -8.84
N LEU A 447 33.63 -34.18 -7.55
CA LEU A 447 34.33 -35.31 -6.94
C LEU A 447 33.32 -36.15 -6.16
N GLN A 448 33.37 -37.46 -6.36
CA GLN A 448 32.52 -38.41 -5.65
C GLN A 448 33.29 -38.97 -4.46
N ILE A 449 32.63 -39.00 -3.31
CA ILE A 449 33.25 -39.38 -2.05
C ILE A 449 32.37 -40.43 -1.37
N ASP A 450 32.93 -41.59 -1.06
CA ASP A 450 32.32 -42.52 -0.11
C ASP A 450 32.51 -41.93 1.29
N ILE A 451 31.47 -41.24 1.78
CA ILE A 451 31.59 -40.47 3.01
C ILE A 451 31.65 -41.40 4.22
N GLN A 452 31.07 -42.61 4.15
CA GLN A 452 31.20 -43.60 5.21
C GLN A 452 32.65 -44.05 5.38
N ALA A 453 33.27 -44.48 4.27
CA ALA A 453 34.65 -44.94 4.29
C ALA A 453 35.62 -43.81 4.69
N LEU A 454 35.33 -42.57 4.27
CA LEU A 454 36.11 -41.40 4.65
C LEU A 454 36.00 -41.12 6.15
N MET A 455 34.80 -41.07 6.72
CA MET A 455 34.60 -40.81 8.15
C MET A 455 35.19 -41.93 9.04
N ALA A 456 35.14 -43.18 8.57
CA ALA A 456 35.74 -44.33 9.26
C ALA A 456 37.28 -44.38 9.20
N GLY A 457 37.93 -43.53 8.40
CA GLY A 457 39.38 -43.54 8.22
C GLY A 457 39.90 -44.61 7.27
N SER A 458 39.01 -45.32 6.55
CA SER A 458 39.36 -46.42 5.64
C SER A 458 39.93 -45.93 4.29
N ILE A 459 39.69 -44.67 3.93
CA ILE A 459 40.26 -44.02 2.75
C ILE A 459 40.96 -42.69 3.13
N PRO A 460 41.94 -42.23 2.33
CA PRO A 460 42.57 -40.93 2.52
C PRO A 460 41.54 -39.79 2.52
N ASP A 461 41.81 -38.75 3.31
CA ASP A 461 40.94 -37.57 3.35
C ASP A 461 41.09 -36.72 2.09
N VAL A 462 40.07 -35.91 1.81
CA VAL A 462 40.06 -35.02 0.63
C VAL A 462 40.36 -33.59 1.08
N PRO A 463 41.47 -32.99 0.63
CA PRO A 463 41.79 -31.60 0.97
C PRO A 463 40.78 -30.67 0.30
N LEU A 464 40.29 -29.70 1.06
CA LEU A 464 39.32 -28.71 0.62
C LEU A 464 40.00 -27.48 0.01
N GLN A 465 39.29 -26.84 -0.92
CA GLN A 465 39.67 -25.60 -1.56
C GLN A 465 38.62 -24.52 -1.31
N LYS A 466 39.03 -23.26 -1.50
CA LYS A 466 38.12 -22.13 -1.43
C LYS A 466 36.93 -22.35 -2.38
N ASN A 467 35.73 -22.10 -1.87
CA ASN A 467 34.44 -22.28 -2.52
C ASN A 467 34.01 -23.72 -2.79
N ASP A 468 34.66 -24.71 -2.18
CA ASP A 468 34.17 -26.09 -2.22
C ASP A 468 32.80 -26.21 -1.54
N VAL A 469 31.90 -26.97 -2.18
CA VAL A 469 30.57 -27.29 -1.66
C VAL A 469 30.43 -28.80 -1.53
N LEU A 470 30.35 -29.29 -0.29
CA LEU A 470 30.06 -30.70 0.01
C LEU A 470 28.54 -30.89 0.10
N TYR A 471 27.98 -31.78 -0.71
CA TYR A 471 26.59 -32.19 -0.65
C TYR A 471 26.49 -33.65 -0.24
N VAL A 472 25.78 -33.92 0.84
CA VAL A 472 25.46 -35.27 1.33
C VAL A 472 23.97 -35.52 1.12
N PRO A 473 23.55 -36.38 0.18
CA PRO A 473 22.12 -36.67 -0.03
C PRO A 473 21.50 -37.40 1.17
N SER A 474 20.19 -37.30 1.36
CA SER A 474 19.41 -38.20 2.21
C SER A 474 18.97 -39.45 1.44
N ILE A 475 18.75 -40.58 2.12
CA ILE A 475 18.10 -41.76 1.54
C ILE A 475 16.70 -41.44 0.99
N HIS A 476 16.02 -40.45 1.57
CA HIS A 476 14.70 -40.00 1.12
C HIS A 476 14.79 -39.11 -0.13
N ASP A 477 15.89 -38.39 -0.36
CA ASP A 477 16.12 -37.65 -1.61
C ASP A 477 16.16 -38.59 -2.84
N LEU A 478 16.38 -39.89 -2.60
CA LEU A 478 16.52 -40.93 -3.62
C LEU A 478 15.27 -41.82 -3.77
N GLN A 479 14.29 -41.73 -2.86
CA GLN A 479 13.06 -42.51 -2.88
C GLN A 479 11.87 -41.62 -3.24
N ASP A 480 11.24 -41.88 -4.39
CA ASP A 480 10.03 -41.19 -4.82
C ASP A 480 8.78 -41.75 -4.11
N LEU A 481 8.58 -41.34 -2.85
CA LEU A 481 7.45 -41.76 -2.02
C LEU A 481 6.15 -41.00 -2.32
N GLY A 482 6.20 -39.91 -3.11
CA GLY A 482 5.04 -39.16 -3.58
C GLY A 482 4.05 -38.69 -2.50
N ASP A 483 2.95 -38.11 -2.95
CA ASP A 483 1.81 -37.78 -2.10
C ASP A 483 0.59 -38.62 -2.50
N VAL A 484 -0.41 -38.73 -1.63
CA VAL A 484 -1.75 -39.24 -1.94
C VAL A 484 -2.73 -38.07 -2.03
N GLU A 485 -3.76 -38.19 -2.86
CA GLU A 485 -4.74 -37.11 -3.05
C GLU A 485 -6.15 -37.58 -2.68
N ILE A 486 -6.95 -36.70 -2.08
CA ILE A 486 -8.35 -36.95 -1.76
C ILE A 486 -9.26 -35.81 -2.24
N PHE A 487 -10.33 -36.19 -2.92
CA PHE A 487 -11.26 -35.30 -3.60
C PHE A 487 -12.70 -35.51 -3.14
N GLY A 488 -13.53 -34.49 -3.34
CA GLY A 488 -14.99 -34.59 -3.18
C GLY A 488 -15.48 -34.23 -1.78
N GLU A 489 -16.41 -35.03 -1.25
CA GLU A 489 -17.18 -34.72 -0.04
C GLU A 489 -16.45 -35.06 1.28
N VAL A 490 -15.22 -34.57 1.40
CA VAL A 490 -14.45 -34.54 2.65
C VAL A 490 -14.33 -33.11 3.16
N ALA A 491 -14.01 -32.94 4.45
CA ALA A 491 -13.88 -31.62 5.05
C ALA A 491 -12.74 -30.80 4.39
N LEU A 492 -11.57 -31.44 4.21
CA LEU A 492 -10.37 -30.84 3.63
C LEU A 492 -9.87 -31.68 2.44
N PRO A 493 -10.43 -31.50 1.23
CA PRO A 493 -9.88 -32.15 0.04
C PRO A 493 -8.51 -31.56 -0.32
N GLY A 494 -7.60 -32.39 -0.81
CA GLY A 494 -6.25 -31.96 -1.17
C GLY A 494 -5.23 -33.09 -1.20
N THR A 495 -3.97 -32.69 -1.20
CA THR A 495 -2.80 -33.58 -1.27
C THR A 495 -2.24 -33.79 0.14
N TYR A 496 -1.90 -35.03 0.46
CA TYR A 496 -1.42 -35.46 1.78
C TYR A 496 -0.13 -36.27 1.63
N PRO A 497 0.85 -36.08 2.52
CA PRO A 497 2.09 -36.83 2.48
C PRO A 497 1.79 -38.32 2.66
N TYR A 498 2.32 -39.15 1.77
CA TYR A 498 2.24 -40.59 1.92
C TYR A 498 3.07 -41.05 3.12
N ALA A 499 2.52 -41.96 3.92
CA ALA A 499 3.24 -42.66 4.97
C ALA A 499 3.15 -44.18 4.74
N ASP A 500 4.20 -44.91 5.11
CA ASP A 500 4.19 -46.36 4.96
C ASP A 500 3.07 -47.00 5.79
N ASN A 501 2.31 -47.90 5.15
CA ASN A 501 1.11 -48.56 5.67
C ASN A 501 -0.10 -47.64 5.93
N MET A 502 -0.11 -46.41 5.38
CA MET A 502 -1.27 -45.52 5.46
C MET A 502 -2.49 -46.14 4.78
N THR A 503 -3.64 -46.13 5.47
CA THR A 503 -4.88 -46.66 4.91
C THR A 503 -5.80 -45.56 4.35
N LEU A 504 -6.82 -45.97 3.59
CA LEU A 504 -7.89 -45.11 3.12
C LEU A 504 -8.56 -44.33 4.28
N GLU A 505 -8.76 -45.00 5.41
CA GLU A 505 -9.35 -44.43 6.62
C GLU A 505 -8.45 -43.33 7.22
N ASP A 506 -7.15 -43.58 7.32
CA ASP A 506 -6.18 -42.60 7.82
C ASP A 506 -6.20 -41.33 6.96
N LEU A 507 -6.32 -41.49 5.64
CA LEU A 507 -6.44 -40.36 4.71
C LEU A 507 -7.76 -39.60 4.89
N VAL A 508 -8.88 -40.30 5.06
CA VAL A 508 -10.19 -39.66 5.31
C VAL A 508 -10.18 -38.92 6.65
N ILE A 509 -9.56 -39.49 7.68
CA ILE A 509 -9.39 -38.84 8.99
C ILE A 509 -8.48 -37.61 8.87
N GLY A 510 -7.33 -37.74 8.19
CA GLY A 510 -6.42 -36.64 7.89
C GLY A 510 -7.10 -35.50 7.12
N ALA A 511 -8.05 -35.84 6.26
CA ALA A 511 -8.90 -34.90 5.53
C ALA A 511 -10.04 -34.30 6.37
N GLY A 512 -10.06 -34.52 7.69
CA GLY A 512 -11.07 -33.98 8.60
C GLY A 512 -12.41 -34.70 8.55
N GLY A 513 -12.44 -35.92 8.01
CA GLY A 513 -13.65 -36.74 7.88
C GLY A 513 -14.53 -36.40 6.68
N LEU A 514 -15.68 -37.07 6.62
CA LEU A 514 -16.69 -36.90 5.56
C LEU A 514 -17.63 -35.73 5.86
N LYS A 515 -18.07 -35.04 4.80
CA LYS A 515 -19.18 -34.07 4.89
C LYS A 515 -20.53 -34.79 5.02
N GLU A 516 -21.55 -34.13 5.54
CA GLU A 516 -22.94 -34.67 5.60
C GLU A 516 -23.49 -35.03 4.21
N SER A 517 -23.04 -34.30 3.19
CA SER A 517 -23.35 -34.56 1.78
C SER A 517 -22.64 -35.79 1.19
N ALA A 518 -21.70 -36.42 1.90
CA ALA A 518 -20.91 -37.52 1.38
C ALA A 518 -21.73 -38.81 1.20
N SER A 519 -21.38 -39.57 0.17
CA SER A 519 -21.88 -40.91 -0.07
C SER A 519 -21.06 -41.91 0.73
N VAL A 520 -21.62 -42.41 1.82
CA VAL A 520 -21.03 -43.52 2.60
C VAL A 520 -20.99 -44.83 1.80
N VAL A 521 -21.78 -44.97 0.73
CA VAL A 521 -21.87 -46.21 -0.06
C VAL A 521 -20.75 -46.33 -1.11
N ARG A 522 -20.04 -45.24 -1.42
CA ARG A 522 -19.09 -45.24 -2.54
C ARG A 522 -17.95 -44.24 -2.38
N VAL A 523 -16.77 -44.78 -2.14
CA VAL A 523 -15.46 -44.10 -2.24
C VAL A 523 -14.62 -44.84 -3.27
N ASP A 524 -14.14 -44.14 -4.29
CA ASP A 524 -13.32 -44.73 -5.35
C ASP A 524 -11.84 -44.39 -5.09
N VAL A 525 -10.92 -45.36 -5.17
CA VAL A 525 -9.47 -45.16 -5.16
C VAL A 525 -8.91 -45.52 -6.52
N SER A 526 -8.23 -44.59 -7.16
CA SER A 526 -7.56 -44.75 -8.45
C SER A 526 -6.06 -44.88 -8.21
N ARG A 527 -5.49 -46.00 -8.65
CA ARG A 527 -4.08 -46.34 -8.50
C ARG A 527 -3.42 -46.44 -9.87
N ARG A 528 -2.27 -45.82 -10.05
CA ARG A 528 -1.49 -45.95 -11.30
C ARG A 528 -0.73 -47.28 -11.36
N ILE A 529 -0.69 -47.89 -12.54
CA ILE A 529 0.11 -49.11 -12.77
C ILE A 529 1.58 -48.72 -12.98
N LYS A 530 2.49 -49.29 -12.20
CA LYS A 530 3.95 -49.07 -12.32
C LYS A 530 4.62 -50.32 -12.89
N ASP A 531 5.18 -50.23 -14.09
CA ASP A 531 6.06 -51.26 -14.66
C ASP A 531 7.43 -50.67 -15.07
N PRO A 532 8.34 -50.44 -14.10
CA PRO A 532 9.64 -49.84 -14.37
C PRO A 532 10.60 -50.74 -15.17
N LYS A 533 10.24 -52.01 -15.44
CA LYS A 533 11.02 -52.95 -16.27
C LYS A 533 10.29 -53.32 -17.57
N GLY A 534 9.14 -52.71 -17.86
CA GLY A 534 8.32 -53.03 -19.00
C GLY A 534 9.01 -52.74 -20.32
N THR A 535 9.06 -53.74 -21.20
CA THR A 535 9.62 -53.62 -22.55
C THR A 535 8.55 -53.37 -23.62
N THR A 536 7.28 -53.27 -23.22
CA THR A 536 6.11 -53.06 -24.10
C THR A 536 5.16 -52.03 -23.48
N THR A 537 4.43 -51.27 -24.30
CA THR A 537 3.42 -50.32 -23.83
C THR A 537 2.20 -51.06 -23.27
N GLY A 538 1.92 -50.90 -21.97
CA GLY A 538 0.69 -51.41 -21.35
C GLY A 538 -0.56 -50.70 -21.91
N ARG A 539 -1.67 -51.44 -22.09
CA ARG A 539 -2.96 -50.87 -22.53
C ARG A 539 -3.71 -50.16 -21.38
N GLU A 540 -3.42 -50.52 -20.14
CA GLU A 540 -4.03 -49.97 -18.94
C GLU A 540 -3.08 -48.98 -18.26
N THR A 541 -3.61 -47.83 -17.83
CA THR A 541 -2.84 -46.76 -17.17
C THR A 541 -3.07 -46.71 -15.65
N GLY A 542 -4.09 -47.41 -15.15
CA GLY A 542 -4.45 -47.43 -13.74
C GLY A 542 -5.57 -48.43 -13.41
N GLU A 543 -5.70 -48.74 -12.13
CA GLU A 543 -6.71 -49.61 -11.52
C GLU A 543 -7.65 -48.76 -10.64
N MET A 544 -8.94 -49.13 -10.58
CA MET A 544 -9.93 -48.45 -9.74
C MET A 544 -10.54 -49.42 -8.74
N PHE A 545 -10.51 -49.04 -7.46
CA PHE A 545 -11.11 -49.77 -6.35
C PHE A 545 -12.29 -48.96 -5.81
N SER A 546 -13.43 -49.59 -5.53
CA SER A 546 -14.61 -48.90 -4.98
C SER A 546 -15.03 -49.55 -3.66
N PHE A 547 -15.27 -48.73 -2.64
CA PHE A 547 -15.56 -49.17 -1.27
C PHE A 547 -16.84 -48.53 -0.73
N GLY A 548 -17.58 -49.27 0.10
CA GLY A 548 -18.55 -48.73 1.04
C GLY A 548 -17.87 -48.45 2.39
N LEU A 549 -18.15 -47.28 2.97
CA LEU A 549 -17.76 -46.89 4.31
C LEU A 549 -18.92 -47.11 5.28
N LYS A 550 -18.70 -47.83 6.38
CA LYS A 550 -19.67 -47.98 7.47
C LYS A 550 -19.45 -46.93 8.56
N ASP A 551 -20.45 -46.78 9.45
CA ASP A 551 -20.33 -45.95 10.65
C ASP A 551 -19.07 -46.32 11.44
N GLY A 552 -18.20 -45.34 11.70
CA GLY A 552 -16.87 -45.57 12.29
C GLY A 552 -15.72 -45.75 11.28
N PHE A 553 -15.95 -45.48 9.99
CA PHE A 553 -14.96 -45.52 8.89
C PHE A 553 -14.42 -46.91 8.53
N ILE A 554 -15.06 -47.99 8.95
CA ILE A 554 -14.60 -49.35 8.63
C ILE A 554 -15.02 -49.72 7.20
N VAL A 555 -14.05 -50.00 6.32
CA VAL A 555 -14.29 -50.62 5.01
C VAL A 555 -14.81 -52.06 5.22
N ASP A 556 -15.84 -52.45 4.48
CA ASP A 556 -16.60 -53.71 4.60
C ASP A 556 -15.79 -54.98 5.00
N GLY A 557 -15.60 -55.20 6.31
CA GLY A 557 -15.17 -56.47 6.89
C GLY A 557 -13.79 -57.00 6.43
N GLN A 558 -12.97 -56.20 5.76
CA GLN A 558 -11.58 -56.53 5.41
C GLN A 558 -10.62 -55.49 6.03
N PRO A 559 -9.36 -55.88 6.32
CA PRO A 559 -8.35 -54.95 6.85
C PRO A 559 -8.25 -53.71 5.94
N GLY A 560 -8.17 -52.52 6.55
CA GLY A 560 -8.23 -51.22 5.87
C GLY A 560 -7.37 -51.16 4.61
N PHE A 561 -7.93 -50.60 3.52
CA PHE A 561 -7.26 -50.58 2.22
C PHE A 561 -5.98 -49.75 2.30
N VAL A 562 -4.82 -50.39 2.19
CA VAL A 562 -3.52 -49.72 2.23
C VAL A 562 -3.27 -48.96 0.93
N LEU A 563 -3.03 -47.66 1.06
CA LEU A 563 -2.74 -46.76 -0.04
C LEU A 563 -1.31 -46.98 -0.53
N GLN A 564 -1.06 -46.57 -1.77
CA GLN A 564 0.27 -46.49 -2.35
C GLN A 564 0.59 -45.03 -2.70
N PRO A 565 1.89 -44.68 -2.82
CA PRO A 565 2.30 -43.40 -3.37
C PRO A 565 1.50 -43.06 -4.63
N TYR A 566 0.93 -41.86 -4.67
CA TYR A 566 0.17 -41.31 -5.80
C TYR A 566 -1.23 -41.88 -6.03
N ASP A 567 -1.78 -42.62 -5.07
CA ASP A 567 -3.19 -42.99 -5.11
C ASP A 567 -4.09 -41.74 -5.02
N GLN A 568 -5.18 -41.75 -5.78
CA GLN A 568 -6.19 -40.70 -5.78
C GLN A 568 -7.52 -41.24 -5.25
N VAL A 569 -8.04 -40.64 -4.20
CA VAL A 569 -9.27 -41.03 -3.52
C VAL A 569 -10.41 -40.06 -3.85
N PHE A 570 -11.56 -40.57 -4.24
CA PHE A 570 -12.73 -39.80 -4.62
C PHE A 570 -13.92 -40.14 -3.73
N VAL A 571 -14.29 -39.19 -2.86
CA VAL A 571 -15.48 -39.28 -2.02
C VAL A 571 -16.66 -38.62 -2.74
N ARG A 572 -17.64 -39.40 -3.16
CA ARG A 572 -18.77 -38.91 -3.97
C ARG A 572 -19.84 -38.22 -3.12
N ARG A 573 -20.64 -37.34 -3.73
CA ARG A 573 -21.83 -36.77 -3.11
C ARG A 573 -23.01 -37.74 -3.13
N SER A 574 -23.71 -37.86 -2.01
CA SER A 574 -24.94 -38.64 -1.89
C SER A 574 -26.03 -38.05 -2.80
N PRO A 575 -26.58 -38.84 -3.75
CA PRO A 575 -27.67 -38.38 -4.61
C PRO A 575 -28.96 -38.06 -3.84
N ALA A 576 -29.13 -38.65 -2.65
CA ALA A 576 -30.28 -38.42 -1.77
C ALA A 576 -30.15 -37.15 -0.92
N TYR A 577 -28.94 -36.60 -0.78
CA TYR A 577 -28.71 -35.44 0.08
C TYR A 577 -29.10 -34.13 -0.60
N GLN A 578 -29.96 -33.36 0.07
CA GLN A 578 -30.29 -31.99 -0.29
C GLN A 578 -30.27 -31.10 0.95
N ALA A 579 -29.69 -29.91 0.80
CA ALA A 579 -29.78 -28.90 1.84
C ALA A 579 -31.23 -28.43 1.99
N GLN A 580 -31.64 -28.13 3.23
CA GLN A 580 -32.93 -27.53 3.53
C GLN A 580 -33.09 -26.21 2.77
N GLN A 581 -34.25 -26.02 2.13
CA GLN A 581 -34.59 -24.82 1.37
C GLN A 581 -35.76 -24.07 2.02
N ASN A 582 -35.77 -22.75 1.96
CA ASN A 582 -36.73 -21.85 2.60
C ASN A 582 -37.31 -20.84 1.60
N VAL A 583 -38.57 -20.49 1.84
CA VAL A 583 -39.35 -19.49 1.09
C VAL A 583 -40.12 -18.59 2.07
N SER A 584 -40.54 -17.41 1.63
CA SER A 584 -41.30 -16.48 2.48
C SER A 584 -42.62 -16.04 1.86
N ILE A 585 -43.54 -15.66 2.72
CA ILE A 585 -44.83 -15.06 2.33
C ILE A 585 -45.17 -13.91 3.28
N SER A 586 -45.66 -12.81 2.70
CA SER A 586 -45.85 -11.53 3.40
C SER A 586 -47.08 -10.78 2.89
N GLY A 587 -47.57 -9.83 3.68
CA GLY A 587 -48.75 -9.02 3.40
C GLY A 587 -50.03 -9.64 3.99
N GLU A 588 -51.13 -9.55 3.26
CA GLU A 588 -52.48 -9.93 3.70
C GLU A 588 -52.73 -11.45 3.67
N VAL A 589 -52.04 -12.17 4.57
CA VAL A 589 -52.18 -13.61 4.83
C VAL A 589 -52.28 -13.88 6.34
N LEU A 590 -52.92 -15.00 6.75
CA LEU A 590 -53.13 -15.28 8.18
C LEU A 590 -51.82 -15.44 8.97
N TYR A 591 -50.86 -16.17 8.41
CA TYR A 591 -49.57 -16.46 9.04
C TYR A 591 -48.42 -16.11 8.07
N GLY A 592 -48.06 -14.83 8.01
CA GLY A 592 -46.87 -14.38 7.28
C GLY A 592 -45.58 -14.89 7.93
N GLY A 593 -44.54 -15.14 7.13
CA GLY A 593 -43.25 -15.61 7.64
C GLY A 593 -42.46 -16.47 6.65
N THR A 594 -41.44 -17.15 7.17
CA THR A 594 -40.56 -18.06 6.43
C THR A 594 -40.99 -19.51 6.65
N TYR A 595 -41.05 -20.29 5.58
CA TYR A 595 -41.45 -21.69 5.55
C TYR A 595 -40.38 -22.52 4.85
N SER A 596 -40.09 -23.71 5.38
CA SER A 596 -39.21 -24.66 4.72
C SER A 596 -39.96 -25.46 3.65
N LEU A 597 -39.30 -25.66 2.52
CA LEU A 597 -39.72 -26.58 1.48
C LEU A 597 -39.47 -28.01 1.96
N THR A 598 -40.53 -28.80 2.03
CA THR A 598 -40.50 -30.22 2.41
C THR A 598 -40.37 -31.14 1.19
N HIS A 599 -40.69 -30.64 0.00
CA HIS A 599 -40.57 -31.37 -1.27
C HIS A 599 -40.05 -30.45 -2.38
N LYS A 600 -39.34 -31.01 -3.36
CA LYS A 600 -38.72 -30.26 -4.49
C LYS A 600 -39.72 -29.52 -5.38
N ASN A 601 -40.97 -29.94 -5.38
CA ASN A 601 -42.01 -29.50 -6.30
C ASN A 601 -43.11 -28.68 -5.61
N GLU A 602 -42.85 -28.17 -4.40
CA GLU A 602 -43.80 -27.28 -3.70
C GLU A 602 -44.06 -26.00 -4.51
N ARG A 603 -45.33 -25.56 -4.49
CA ARG A 603 -45.85 -24.48 -5.34
C ARG A 603 -46.44 -23.31 -4.56
N LEU A 604 -46.85 -22.27 -5.27
CA LEU A 604 -47.49 -21.07 -4.70
C LEU A 604 -48.71 -21.44 -3.84
N SER A 605 -49.55 -22.35 -4.34
CA SER A 605 -50.75 -22.80 -3.63
C SER A 605 -50.43 -23.53 -2.32
N ASP A 606 -49.37 -24.37 -2.31
CA ASP A 606 -48.90 -25.09 -1.12
C ASP A 606 -48.42 -24.13 -0.04
N LEU A 607 -47.63 -23.11 -0.44
CA LEU A 607 -47.13 -22.09 0.49
C LEU A 607 -48.27 -21.25 1.06
N LEU A 608 -49.23 -20.83 0.23
CA LEU A 608 -50.38 -20.06 0.72
C LEU A 608 -51.25 -20.88 1.68
N LYS A 609 -51.40 -22.19 1.44
CA LYS A 609 -52.08 -23.11 2.35
C LYS A 609 -51.34 -23.24 3.68
N LYS A 610 -50.00 -23.36 3.67
CA LYS A 610 -49.17 -23.35 4.89
C LYS A 610 -49.32 -22.05 5.68
N ALA A 611 -49.49 -20.93 4.98
CA ALA A 611 -49.70 -19.61 5.56
C ALA A 611 -51.13 -19.36 6.08
N GLY A 612 -52.02 -20.36 6.04
CA GLY A 612 -53.41 -20.24 6.47
C GLY A 612 -54.34 -19.56 5.47
N GLY A 613 -53.86 -19.19 4.27
CA GLY A 613 -54.65 -18.51 3.26
C GLY A 613 -54.62 -16.98 3.36
N PRO A 614 -55.24 -16.29 2.38
CA PRO A 614 -55.37 -14.83 2.37
C PRO A 614 -56.35 -14.33 3.45
N THR A 615 -56.13 -13.12 3.96
CA THR A 615 -57.10 -12.43 4.85
C THR A 615 -58.32 -11.91 4.07
N GLU A 616 -59.35 -11.41 4.76
CA GLU A 616 -60.52 -10.79 4.11
C GLU A 616 -60.18 -9.47 3.37
N PHE A 617 -59.07 -8.83 3.71
CA PHE A 617 -58.59 -7.59 3.08
C PHE A 617 -57.63 -7.84 1.92
N ALA A 618 -57.27 -9.10 1.67
CA ALA A 618 -56.28 -9.47 0.67
C ALA A 618 -56.77 -9.26 -0.76
N TYR A 619 -55.93 -8.62 -1.58
CA TYR A 619 -56.11 -8.58 -3.02
C TYR A 619 -55.25 -9.64 -3.72
N VAL A 620 -55.76 -10.87 -3.74
CA VAL A 620 -55.07 -12.06 -4.28
C VAL A 620 -54.57 -11.85 -5.71
N LYS A 621 -55.36 -11.20 -6.58
CA LYS A 621 -54.97 -10.87 -7.96
C LYS A 621 -53.74 -9.97 -8.05
N GLY A 622 -53.51 -9.14 -7.04
CA GLY A 622 -52.34 -8.26 -6.96
C GLY A 622 -51.08 -8.93 -6.44
N SER A 623 -51.13 -10.22 -6.11
CA SER A 623 -50.00 -10.93 -5.52
C SER A 623 -48.84 -11.05 -6.51
N LYS A 624 -47.61 -10.91 -6.01
CA LYS A 624 -46.39 -11.01 -6.82
C LYS A 624 -45.39 -11.98 -6.21
N LEU A 625 -44.64 -12.66 -7.06
CA LEU A 625 -43.53 -13.51 -6.67
C LEU A 625 -42.22 -12.75 -6.87
N ILE A 626 -41.44 -12.60 -5.81
CA ILE A 626 -40.09 -12.04 -5.83
C ILE A 626 -39.12 -13.22 -5.80
N ARG A 627 -38.30 -13.36 -6.83
CA ARG A 627 -37.40 -14.50 -7.00
C ARG A 627 -35.95 -14.03 -7.08
N ARG A 628 -35.06 -14.77 -6.41
CA ARG A 628 -33.61 -14.56 -6.53
C ARG A 628 -33.12 -15.10 -7.88
N ALA A 629 -32.41 -14.28 -8.64
CA ALA A 629 -31.87 -14.64 -9.94
C ALA A 629 -30.72 -15.65 -9.79
N ASN A 630 -30.79 -16.75 -10.55
CA ASN A 630 -29.69 -17.71 -10.66
C ASN A 630 -28.55 -17.13 -11.54
N PRO A 631 -27.35 -17.76 -11.59
CA PRO A 631 -26.22 -17.23 -12.35
C PRO A 631 -26.51 -16.97 -13.84
N GLU A 632 -27.33 -17.82 -14.48
CA GLU A 632 -27.73 -17.67 -15.89
C GLU A 632 -28.72 -16.50 -16.07
N GLU A 633 -29.71 -16.37 -15.20
CA GLU A 633 -30.67 -15.27 -15.19
C GLU A 633 -29.95 -13.93 -14.96
N LYS A 634 -28.97 -13.88 -14.03
CA LYS A 634 -28.11 -12.70 -13.81
C LYS A 634 -27.21 -12.39 -15.00
N ALA A 635 -26.66 -13.40 -15.68
CA ALA A 635 -25.88 -13.20 -16.89
C ALA A 635 -26.74 -12.52 -17.98
N ARG A 636 -27.95 -13.03 -18.23
CA ARG A 636 -28.88 -12.44 -19.19
C ARG A 636 -29.28 -11.01 -18.84
N MET A 637 -29.54 -10.73 -17.56
CA MET A 637 -29.84 -9.36 -17.11
C MET A 637 -28.67 -8.40 -17.36
N ARG A 638 -27.42 -8.87 -17.15
CA ARG A 638 -26.22 -8.09 -17.50
C ARG A 638 -26.11 -7.82 -18.98
N ASP A 639 -26.32 -8.84 -19.82
CA ASP A 639 -26.26 -8.68 -21.28
C ASP A 639 -27.25 -7.63 -21.78
N ILE A 640 -28.46 -7.60 -21.22
CA ILE A 640 -29.50 -6.62 -21.57
C ILE A 640 -29.10 -5.20 -21.13
N VAL A 641 -28.58 -5.05 -19.90
CA VAL A 641 -28.11 -3.75 -19.40
C VAL A 641 -26.94 -3.23 -20.23
N GLU A 642 -25.98 -4.09 -20.60
CA GLU A 642 -24.86 -3.71 -21.47
C GLU A 642 -25.31 -3.35 -22.88
N MET A 643 -26.26 -4.08 -23.45
CA MET A 643 -26.85 -3.76 -24.75
C MET A 643 -27.52 -2.37 -24.72
N MET A 644 -28.33 -2.10 -23.70
CA MET A 644 -28.95 -0.78 -23.54
C MET A 644 -27.93 0.33 -23.29
N ARG A 645 -26.81 0.02 -22.62
CA ARG A 645 -25.72 0.98 -22.39
C ARG A 645 -25.06 1.42 -23.69
N LYS A 646 -24.93 0.49 -24.63
CA LYS A 646 -24.38 0.76 -25.97
C LYS A 646 -25.33 1.61 -26.82
N GLU A 647 -26.64 1.39 -26.71
CA GLU A 647 -27.66 2.12 -27.50
C GLU A 647 -28.02 3.51 -26.93
N LEU A 648 -28.09 3.65 -25.60
CA LEU A 648 -28.60 4.87 -24.94
C LEU A 648 -27.49 5.75 -24.34
N GLY A 649 -26.29 5.21 -24.17
CA GLY A 649 -25.20 5.85 -23.45
C GLY A 649 -25.31 5.72 -21.93
N ALA A 650 -24.18 5.79 -21.22
CA ALA A 650 -24.10 5.54 -19.78
C ALA A 650 -24.93 6.54 -18.94
N GLY A 651 -24.91 7.83 -19.29
CA GLY A 651 -25.64 8.86 -18.53
C GLY A 651 -27.18 8.73 -18.61
N ALA A 652 -27.71 8.18 -19.70
CA ALA A 652 -29.14 7.92 -19.83
C ALA A 652 -29.59 6.72 -18.98
N LEU A 653 -28.74 5.70 -18.82
CA LEU A 653 -29.03 4.56 -17.95
C LEU A 653 -28.97 4.90 -16.47
N ASP A 654 -27.96 5.69 -16.07
CA ASP A 654 -27.79 6.09 -14.67
C ASP A 654 -28.97 6.96 -14.19
N SER A 655 -29.49 7.83 -15.06
CA SER A 655 -30.70 8.62 -14.75
C SER A 655 -31.99 7.79 -14.67
N MET A 656 -32.02 6.59 -15.27
CA MET A 656 -33.13 5.62 -15.15
C MET A 656 -32.97 4.67 -13.96
N GLY A 657 -31.80 4.66 -13.28
CA GLY A 657 -31.55 3.81 -12.12
C GLY A 657 -31.51 2.31 -12.41
N LEU A 658 -31.36 1.89 -13.67
CA LEU A 658 -31.40 0.48 -14.07
C LEU A 658 -30.09 -0.23 -13.68
N LYS A 659 -30.16 -1.09 -12.66
CA LYS A 659 -29.05 -1.93 -12.21
C LYS A 659 -29.45 -3.40 -12.22
N VAL A 660 -28.47 -4.29 -12.38
CA VAL A 660 -28.70 -5.73 -12.25
C VAL A 660 -28.89 -6.05 -10.77
N GLU A 661 -30.13 -6.28 -10.38
CA GLU A 661 -30.49 -6.66 -9.02
C GLU A 661 -30.42 -8.18 -8.83
N ASP A 662 -30.23 -8.60 -7.57
CA ASP A 662 -30.18 -10.01 -7.20
C ASP A 662 -31.56 -10.69 -7.21
N THR A 663 -32.63 -9.90 -7.15
CA THR A 663 -34.01 -10.34 -7.16
C THR A 663 -34.80 -9.67 -8.27
N TYR A 664 -35.80 -10.34 -8.79
CA TYR A 664 -36.72 -9.78 -9.78
C TYR A 664 -38.16 -10.23 -9.49
N THR A 665 -39.12 -9.48 -10.00
CA THR A 665 -40.54 -9.81 -9.84
C THR A 665 -41.01 -10.68 -11.00
N VAL A 666 -41.69 -11.78 -10.66
CA VAL A 666 -42.42 -12.64 -11.58
C VAL A 666 -43.91 -12.32 -11.42
N GLY A 667 -44.54 -11.87 -12.52
CA GLY A 667 -45.97 -11.62 -12.54
C GLY A 667 -46.75 -12.92 -12.47
N ILE A 668 -47.53 -13.12 -11.41
CA ILE A 668 -48.30 -14.35 -11.15
C ILE A 668 -49.80 -14.07 -11.18
N ASP A 669 -50.58 -15.10 -11.52
CA ASP A 669 -52.03 -15.13 -11.32
C ASP A 669 -52.33 -16.10 -10.18
N LEU A 670 -52.19 -15.61 -8.94
CA LEU A 670 -52.38 -16.43 -7.75
C LEU A 670 -53.83 -16.90 -7.61
N GLU A 671 -54.81 -16.12 -8.10
CA GLU A 671 -56.22 -16.54 -8.07
C GLU A 671 -56.45 -17.76 -8.97
N ALA A 672 -55.87 -17.75 -10.17
CA ALA A 672 -55.94 -18.90 -11.06
C ALA A 672 -55.13 -20.10 -10.54
N ALA A 673 -54.00 -19.88 -9.86
CA ALA A 673 -53.22 -20.92 -9.21
C ALA A 673 -54.01 -21.63 -8.09
N LEU A 674 -54.79 -20.88 -7.31
CA LEU A 674 -55.64 -21.44 -6.24
C LEU A 674 -56.87 -22.17 -6.78
N LYS A 675 -57.43 -21.71 -7.92
CA LYS A 675 -58.55 -22.40 -8.58
C LYS A 675 -58.14 -23.71 -9.24
N ASN A 676 -56.88 -23.83 -9.68
CA ASN A 676 -56.35 -25.04 -10.29
C ASN A 676 -54.93 -25.37 -9.77
N PRO A 677 -54.80 -25.88 -8.53
CA PRO A 677 -53.51 -26.26 -7.94
C PRO A 677 -52.76 -27.27 -8.81
N GLY A 678 -51.45 -27.09 -8.97
CA GLY A 678 -50.61 -27.89 -9.87
C GLY A 678 -50.68 -27.51 -11.36
N GLY A 679 -51.58 -26.59 -11.74
CA GLY A 679 -51.71 -26.08 -13.11
C GLY A 679 -50.57 -25.13 -13.52
N ALA A 680 -50.65 -24.61 -14.74
CA ALA A 680 -49.62 -23.74 -15.33
C ALA A 680 -49.38 -22.43 -14.57
N ASN A 681 -50.40 -21.91 -13.88
CA ASN A 681 -50.31 -20.68 -13.08
C ASN A 681 -49.77 -20.93 -11.65
N ASP A 682 -49.70 -22.19 -11.21
CA ASP A 682 -49.23 -22.57 -9.89
C ASP A 682 -47.73 -22.87 -9.93
N ILE A 683 -46.91 -21.82 -9.90
CA ILE A 683 -45.47 -21.90 -10.15
C ILE A 683 -44.76 -22.69 -9.04
N VAL A 684 -43.78 -23.52 -9.43
CA VAL A 684 -42.87 -24.21 -8.49
C VAL A 684 -41.94 -23.20 -7.83
N LEU A 685 -41.88 -23.27 -6.51
CA LEU A 685 -41.05 -22.41 -5.67
C LEU A 685 -39.58 -22.86 -5.68
N ARG A 686 -38.69 -21.89 -5.44
CA ARG A 686 -37.24 -22.08 -5.34
C ARG A 686 -36.74 -21.47 -4.04
N GLU A 687 -35.53 -21.87 -3.65
CA GLU A 687 -34.82 -21.27 -2.51
C GLU A 687 -34.83 -19.73 -2.57
N GLY A 688 -35.29 -19.10 -1.50
CA GLY A 688 -35.34 -17.65 -1.34
C GLY A 688 -36.46 -16.95 -2.10
N ASP A 689 -37.42 -17.67 -2.70
CA ASP A 689 -38.63 -17.08 -3.25
C ASP A 689 -39.47 -16.41 -2.15
N SER A 690 -40.05 -15.26 -2.49
CA SER A 690 -40.95 -14.51 -1.59
C SER A 690 -42.24 -14.14 -2.28
N ILE A 691 -43.38 -14.54 -1.73
CA ILE A 691 -44.70 -14.12 -2.18
C ILE A 691 -45.13 -12.87 -1.38
N ALA A 692 -45.59 -11.84 -2.07
CA ALA A 692 -46.21 -10.67 -1.44
C ALA A 692 -47.67 -10.58 -1.86
N VAL A 693 -48.59 -10.64 -0.88
CA VAL A 693 -50.04 -10.53 -1.07
C VAL A 693 -50.47 -9.13 -0.60
N PRO A 694 -50.84 -8.21 -1.51
CA PRO A 694 -51.17 -6.84 -1.11
C PRO A 694 -52.58 -6.74 -0.51
N GLU A 695 -52.82 -5.64 0.19
CA GLU A 695 -54.16 -5.20 0.60
C GLU A 695 -54.97 -4.69 -0.61
N TYR A 696 -56.29 -4.86 -0.55
CA TYR A 696 -57.22 -4.31 -1.54
C TYR A 696 -57.26 -2.79 -1.50
N VAL A 697 -56.94 -2.16 -2.64
CA VAL A 697 -57.00 -0.70 -2.82
C VAL A 697 -58.01 -0.32 -3.90
N SER A 698 -58.94 0.57 -3.58
CA SER A 698 -60.03 0.99 -4.48
C SER A 698 -59.66 2.20 -5.36
N THR A 699 -58.41 2.29 -5.84
CA THR A 699 -57.90 3.44 -6.61
C THR A 699 -57.20 3.01 -7.89
N VAL A 700 -57.14 3.90 -8.88
CA VAL A 700 -56.36 3.77 -10.12
C VAL A 700 -55.42 4.96 -10.19
N LYS A 701 -54.14 4.68 -10.43
CA LYS A 701 -53.12 5.72 -10.62
C LYS A 701 -53.02 6.06 -12.11
N ILE A 702 -52.88 7.35 -12.44
CA ILE A 702 -52.66 7.83 -13.81
C ILE A 702 -51.36 8.63 -13.82
N SER A 703 -50.46 8.25 -14.73
CA SER A 703 -49.12 8.86 -14.80
C SER A 703 -48.57 8.99 -16.22
N GLY A 704 -47.55 9.82 -16.37
CA GLY A 704 -46.78 10.01 -17.61
C GLY A 704 -47.18 11.27 -18.36
N ALA A 705 -47.45 11.17 -19.66
CA ALA A 705 -47.75 12.32 -20.52
C ALA A 705 -49.20 12.82 -20.38
N VAL A 706 -49.71 12.96 -19.17
CA VAL A 706 -51.02 13.54 -18.84
C VAL A 706 -50.87 14.98 -18.34
N MET A 707 -51.96 15.72 -18.24
CA MET A 707 -51.90 17.12 -17.77
C MET A 707 -51.47 17.21 -16.30
N MET A 708 -51.92 16.28 -15.47
CA MET A 708 -51.51 16.17 -14.08
C MET A 708 -51.55 14.70 -13.63
N ASP A 709 -50.41 14.18 -13.17
CA ASP A 709 -50.34 12.86 -12.54
C ASP A 709 -51.19 12.84 -11.28
N ASN A 710 -52.12 11.88 -11.19
CA ASN A 710 -53.07 11.83 -10.09
C ASN A 710 -53.54 10.38 -9.83
N THR A 711 -54.01 10.12 -8.60
CA THR A 711 -54.63 8.85 -8.21
C THR A 711 -56.11 9.09 -7.92
N VAL A 712 -56.99 8.31 -8.54
CA VAL A 712 -58.43 8.52 -8.46
C VAL A 712 -59.16 7.25 -8.09
N THR A 713 -60.37 7.37 -7.54
CA THR A 713 -61.17 6.21 -7.11
C THR A 713 -61.49 5.29 -8.29
N TYR A 714 -61.25 4.00 -8.12
CA TYR A 714 -61.66 2.96 -9.06
C TYR A 714 -63.19 2.91 -9.13
N THR A 715 -63.73 3.08 -10.33
CA THR A 715 -65.15 2.96 -10.63
C THR A 715 -65.37 1.82 -11.63
N PRO A 716 -66.11 0.76 -11.25
CA PRO A 716 -66.39 -0.37 -12.12
C PRO A 716 -67.00 0.06 -13.46
N GLY A 717 -66.53 -0.54 -14.56
CA GLY A 717 -67.06 -0.31 -15.90
C GLY A 717 -66.70 1.04 -16.54
N LYS A 718 -65.90 1.89 -15.89
CA LYS A 718 -65.31 3.05 -16.54
C LYS A 718 -64.13 2.63 -17.42
N ASN A 719 -63.91 3.38 -18.49
CA ASN A 719 -62.89 3.08 -19.51
C ASN A 719 -61.66 3.99 -19.34
N VAL A 720 -60.59 3.72 -20.07
CA VAL A 720 -59.33 4.49 -19.92
C VAL A 720 -59.53 5.98 -20.17
N LYS A 721 -60.42 6.35 -21.11
CA LYS A 721 -60.73 7.75 -21.41
C LYS A 721 -61.31 8.50 -20.19
N TYR A 722 -62.16 7.84 -19.39
CA TYR A 722 -62.69 8.41 -18.16
C TYR A 722 -61.59 8.73 -17.16
N TYR A 723 -60.68 7.80 -16.90
CA TYR A 723 -59.59 8.01 -15.95
C TYR A 723 -58.61 9.09 -16.43
N LEU A 724 -58.31 9.12 -17.73
CA LEU A 724 -57.50 10.17 -18.32
C LEU A 724 -58.15 11.56 -18.22
N SER A 725 -59.48 11.67 -18.30
CA SER A 725 -60.15 12.96 -18.12
C SER A 725 -60.08 13.45 -16.68
N GLN A 726 -60.02 12.54 -15.69
CA GLN A 726 -59.79 12.91 -14.29
C GLN A 726 -58.36 13.46 -14.06
N ALA A 727 -57.41 13.11 -14.93
CA ALA A 727 -56.05 13.65 -14.96
C ALA A 727 -55.90 14.92 -15.84
N GLY A 728 -57.01 15.58 -16.19
CA GLY A 728 -57.03 16.75 -17.08
C GLY A 728 -56.82 16.43 -18.57
N GLY A 729 -56.79 15.15 -18.94
CA GLY A 729 -56.55 14.69 -20.30
C GLY A 729 -55.07 14.54 -20.64
N TYR A 730 -54.78 14.52 -21.94
CA TYR A 730 -53.42 14.33 -22.45
C TYR A 730 -52.62 15.64 -22.42
N SER A 731 -51.35 15.56 -22.06
CA SER A 731 -50.39 16.66 -22.29
C SER A 731 -50.10 16.85 -23.78
N GLN A 732 -49.47 17.98 -24.15
CA GLN A 732 -49.09 18.27 -25.54
C GLN A 732 -48.09 17.26 -26.12
N SER A 733 -47.23 16.71 -25.26
CA SER A 733 -46.22 15.73 -25.59
C SER A 733 -46.75 14.29 -25.60
N ALA A 734 -48.05 14.02 -25.41
CA ALA A 734 -48.57 12.65 -25.25
C ALA A 734 -48.72 11.85 -26.55
N LYS A 735 -48.22 10.61 -26.60
CA LYS A 735 -48.45 9.66 -27.71
C LYS A 735 -49.83 9.02 -27.56
N LYS A 736 -50.86 9.75 -27.98
CA LYS A 736 -52.29 9.38 -27.84
C LYS A 736 -52.68 8.03 -28.45
N SER A 737 -51.86 7.42 -29.30
CA SER A 737 -52.17 6.12 -29.91
C SER A 737 -51.92 4.94 -28.96
N LYS A 738 -51.01 5.05 -27.98
CA LYS A 738 -50.63 3.93 -27.08
C LYS A 738 -50.81 4.30 -25.61
N LYS A 739 -51.22 3.32 -24.79
CA LYS A 739 -51.35 3.42 -23.32
C LYS A 739 -51.13 2.04 -22.71
N PHE A 740 -50.64 2.01 -21.48
CA PHE A 740 -50.32 0.78 -20.78
C PHE A 740 -51.01 0.75 -19.42
N ILE A 741 -51.33 -0.44 -18.97
CA ILE A 741 -51.83 -0.71 -17.63
C ILE A 741 -50.81 -1.59 -16.93
N VAL A 742 -50.34 -1.16 -15.77
CA VAL A 742 -49.48 -1.93 -14.87
C VAL A 742 -50.33 -2.41 -13.71
N TYR A 743 -50.44 -3.73 -13.54
CA TYR A 743 -51.20 -4.33 -12.45
C TYR A 743 -50.34 -4.48 -11.19
N MET A 744 -50.98 -4.64 -10.03
CA MET A 744 -50.27 -4.78 -8.74
C MET A 744 -49.37 -6.03 -8.68
N ASN A 745 -49.72 -7.08 -9.41
CA ASN A 745 -48.88 -8.28 -9.55
C ASN A 745 -47.63 -8.06 -10.43
N GLY A 746 -47.45 -6.86 -10.99
CA GLY A 746 -46.33 -6.49 -11.85
C GLY A 746 -46.50 -6.85 -13.32
N GLN A 747 -47.65 -7.39 -13.75
CA GLN A 747 -47.94 -7.61 -15.17
C GLN A 747 -48.26 -6.30 -15.89
N ILE A 748 -47.93 -6.22 -17.18
CA ILE A 748 -48.16 -5.04 -18.02
C ILE A 748 -49.01 -5.42 -19.23
N ALA A 749 -50.06 -4.64 -19.50
CA ALA A 749 -50.91 -4.83 -20.67
C ALA A 749 -51.02 -3.53 -21.49
N GLU A 750 -50.93 -3.63 -22.82
CA GLU A 750 -51.32 -2.53 -23.72
C GLU A 750 -52.85 -2.40 -23.73
N VAL A 751 -53.34 -1.15 -23.68
CA VAL A 751 -54.77 -0.85 -23.71
C VAL A 751 -55.35 -1.19 -25.09
N LYS A 752 -56.31 -2.11 -25.13
CA LYS A 752 -57.04 -2.53 -26.35
C LYS A 752 -58.45 -1.93 -26.37
N GLY A 753 -58.86 -1.38 -27.51
CA GLY A 753 -60.17 -0.76 -27.67
C GLY A 753 -60.41 0.38 -26.67
N SER A 754 -61.50 0.29 -25.89
CA SER A 754 -61.79 1.26 -24.83
C SER A 754 -61.03 1.01 -23.51
N GLY A 755 -60.43 -0.18 -23.34
CA GLY A 755 -59.78 -0.62 -22.11
C GLY A 755 -60.72 -0.86 -20.92
N LYS A 756 -62.06 -0.84 -21.13
CA LYS A 756 -63.06 -0.97 -20.05
C LYS A 756 -62.89 -2.22 -19.19
N ASN A 757 -62.49 -3.34 -19.80
CA ASN A 757 -62.36 -4.64 -19.12
C ASN A 757 -60.92 -4.93 -18.64
N GLN A 758 -59.99 -3.98 -18.81
CA GLN A 758 -58.58 -4.15 -18.43
C GLN A 758 -58.20 -3.33 -17.19
N ILE A 759 -59.11 -2.53 -16.64
CA ILE A 759 -58.83 -1.67 -15.49
C ILE A 759 -59.24 -2.43 -14.24
N GLU A 760 -58.27 -2.69 -13.37
CA GLU A 760 -58.45 -3.37 -12.10
C GLU A 760 -58.09 -2.43 -10.93
N PRO A 761 -58.64 -2.67 -9.72
CA PRO A 761 -58.24 -1.95 -8.52
C PRO A 761 -56.72 -1.98 -8.31
N GLY A 762 -56.13 -0.84 -7.99
CA GLY A 762 -54.69 -0.68 -7.75
C GLY A 762 -53.81 -0.64 -9.00
N CYS A 763 -54.38 -0.73 -10.21
CA CYS A 763 -53.58 -0.61 -11.43
C CYS A 763 -53.12 0.82 -11.71
N GLU A 764 -52.05 0.96 -12.48
CA GLU A 764 -51.53 2.23 -12.97
C GLU A 764 -51.68 2.34 -14.49
N ILE A 765 -52.35 3.41 -14.96
CA ILE A 765 -52.49 3.74 -16.37
C ILE A 765 -51.37 4.71 -16.76
N ILE A 766 -50.50 4.26 -17.66
CA ILE A 766 -49.32 5.01 -18.11
C ILE A 766 -49.52 5.50 -19.54
N VAL A 767 -49.36 6.81 -19.74
CA VAL A 767 -49.39 7.44 -21.07
C VAL A 767 -47.96 7.80 -21.51
N PRO A 768 -47.44 7.23 -22.61
CA PRO A 768 -46.11 7.54 -23.11
C PRO A 768 -46.07 8.90 -23.83
N THR A 769 -44.87 9.47 -23.97
CA THR A 769 -44.60 10.71 -24.74
C THR A 769 -44.40 10.45 -26.25
N LYS A 770 -44.68 11.45 -27.10
CA LYS A 770 -44.44 11.47 -28.55
C LYS A 770 -42.93 11.54 -28.81
N GLN A 771 -42.43 10.67 -29.69
CA GLN A 771 -41.01 10.61 -30.01
C GLN A 771 -40.69 11.36 -31.30
N ARG A 772 -39.55 12.05 -31.34
CA ARG A 772 -39.08 12.86 -32.49
C ARG A 772 -38.25 12.07 -33.53
N LYS A 773 -37.83 10.82 -33.26
CA LYS A 773 -37.15 9.93 -34.23
C LYS A 773 -37.56 8.46 -34.06
N PRO A 774 -37.81 7.71 -35.14
CA PRO A 774 -38.24 6.32 -35.07
C PRO A 774 -37.03 5.37 -35.06
N ASN A 775 -36.50 5.04 -33.87
CA ASN A 775 -35.62 3.86 -33.70
C ASN A 775 -36.32 2.83 -32.80
N ALA A 776 -36.18 1.54 -33.13
CA ALA A 776 -36.92 0.44 -32.53
C ALA A 776 -36.76 0.33 -30.99
N PHE A 777 -35.55 0.57 -30.48
CA PHE A 777 -35.23 0.49 -29.04
C PHE A 777 -35.64 1.73 -28.22
N ASN A 778 -35.84 2.89 -28.85
CA ASN A 778 -36.29 4.08 -28.14
C ASN A 778 -37.78 4.00 -27.73
N ASN A 779 -38.58 3.12 -28.33
CA ASN A 779 -39.96 2.88 -27.87
C ASN A 779 -40.02 2.32 -26.44
N ILE A 780 -38.94 1.68 -25.97
CA ILE A 780 -38.85 1.04 -24.65
C ILE A 780 -38.67 2.08 -23.53
N ILE A 781 -38.04 3.22 -23.82
CA ILE A 781 -37.82 4.33 -22.87
C ILE A 781 -39.14 4.91 -22.36
N GLY A 782 -40.19 4.91 -23.19
CA GLY A 782 -41.53 5.36 -22.78
C GLY A 782 -42.22 4.42 -21.78
N TYR A 783 -41.66 3.22 -21.54
CA TYR A 783 -42.20 2.19 -20.64
C TYR A 783 -41.43 2.09 -19.31
N ALA A 784 -40.30 2.81 -19.19
CA ALA A 784 -39.41 2.80 -18.03
C ALA A 784 -39.80 3.87 -16.98
N SER A 785 -41.09 4.14 -16.76
CA SER A 785 -41.49 4.97 -15.62
C SER A 785 -41.57 4.09 -14.37
N SER A 786 -40.57 4.25 -13.49
CA SER A 786 -40.48 3.90 -12.06
C SER A 786 -40.91 2.51 -11.54
N PHE A 787 -41.57 1.64 -12.31
CA PHE A 787 -42.18 0.40 -11.78
C PHE A 787 -42.01 -0.88 -12.62
N ALA A 788 -41.41 -0.82 -13.81
CA ALA A 788 -41.10 -2.03 -14.59
C ALA A 788 -39.73 -2.59 -14.20
N SER A 789 -39.70 -3.67 -13.41
CA SER A 789 -38.46 -4.43 -13.18
C SER A 789 -37.84 -4.89 -14.52
N LEU A 790 -36.52 -5.05 -14.60
CA LEU A 790 -35.83 -5.49 -15.84
C LEU A 790 -36.45 -6.75 -16.47
N ALA A 791 -37.02 -7.64 -15.65
CA ALA A 791 -37.72 -8.85 -16.09
C ALA A 791 -39.04 -8.56 -16.84
N THR A 792 -39.76 -7.51 -16.45
CA THR A 792 -40.99 -7.08 -17.12
C THR A 792 -40.69 -6.45 -18.48
N MET A 793 -39.59 -5.70 -18.58
CA MET A 793 -39.07 -5.21 -19.87
C MET A 793 -38.70 -6.37 -20.81
N PHE A 794 -38.09 -7.44 -20.28
CA PHE A 794 -37.76 -8.63 -21.07
C PHE A 794 -39.00 -9.31 -21.69
N ALA A 795 -40.09 -9.49 -20.93
CA ALA A 795 -41.33 -10.05 -21.47
C ALA A 795 -41.92 -9.19 -22.60
N THR A 796 -41.86 -7.87 -22.46
CA THR A 796 -42.29 -6.94 -23.53
C THR A 796 -41.39 -6.98 -24.76
N LEU A 797 -40.07 -7.10 -24.58
CA LEU A 797 -39.08 -7.24 -25.65
C LEU A 797 -39.30 -8.54 -26.45
N THR A 798 -39.53 -9.67 -25.77
CA THR A 798 -39.77 -10.95 -26.46
C THR A 798 -41.08 -10.98 -27.25
N ASN A 799 -42.14 -10.30 -26.79
CA ASN A 799 -43.39 -10.16 -27.54
C ASN A 799 -43.29 -9.17 -28.71
N LEU A 800 -42.42 -8.17 -28.63
CA LEU A 800 -42.13 -7.23 -29.73
C LEU A 800 -41.28 -7.86 -30.83
N ILE A 801 -40.49 -8.88 -30.52
CA ILE A 801 -39.66 -9.62 -31.50
C ILE A 801 -40.46 -10.73 -32.22
N LYS A 802 -41.64 -11.10 -31.69
CA LYS A 802 -42.49 -12.17 -32.25
C LYS A 802 -43.60 -11.70 -33.22
N ASN A 803 -43.63 -10.44 -33.61
CA ASN A 803 -44.53 -9.91 -34.67
C ASN A 803 -43.78 -9.04 -35.66
#